data_AF-A0A6P7I380-F1
#
_entry.id   AF-A0A6P7I380-F1
#
_cell.length_a   1.000
_cell.length_b   1.000
_cell.length_c   1.000
_cell.angle_alpha   90.00
_cell.angle_beta   90.00
_cell.angle_gamma   90.00
#
_symmetry.space_group_name_H-M   'P 1'
#
loop_
_entity.id
_entity.type
_entity.pdbx_description
1 polymer ?
#
loop_
_entity_poly.entity_id
_entity_poly.type
_entity_poly.pdbx_seq_one_letter_code
_entity_poly.pdbx_strand_id
1 'polypeptide(L)'
;MPRHFPKVTLSEAEEETQLLAEKVYASALKEEDNKDALSMFTMPEDCPIGLQQAKHHELLKELAEQQSEESAKRKKSLKMIRSQSLSLQFPVNSDCTRSVAVTPFLSPSSTCSSVPENCPDYQRVTISGDYCAGITVEDYEQAAKSLFKALLIRDKYSKLAYHRFCRTTSKFLRSAENTKWSEEDEVLPDMCPCPAEGEDPYRMDKIPENLNYTLQMKDGIVHAYDNVEALRQNSPHDLPYPDLETFAIDLSHVLAMIAHGPTKTYCHRRLNFLCSKFYLHEMLNEMAELKELKSVPHRDFYNVRKVDTHIHAAACMSQKHLLTFIQKTYKTDADRVVLEKDGQKMTLQQVFQSLNMDPYDLTVDSLDVHAGRQTFHRFDKFNSKYNPVGANELREIFLKTDNLIDGEYFARIIKEVAHDLEESKYQHAEPRLSIYGRSPDEWDNLSKWFIHHKVHSPNMRWIIQVPRIYDIFKSKKLVPNFAKMLENIFLPLFKASVNPQEHKELHVFLKYVSGFDSVDDESKHSDHMFSFRSPKPEKWTADDNPPYSYYIFHMYANIMVLNNLRKDRGLSTFQFRPHCGEAGSITHLVSAFLTSDNISHGLNLKKSPVLQYLYYLAQVPIAMSPLSNNSLFLEYSKNPLREFLHKGLCVSLSTDDPMQFHYTKEPLMEEYAIAAQLWKLSTCDVCEIARNSVLQSGLSHQEKKHFLGVNYLKDGPEGNDIRRTNVAQIRMAYRHETLCNELSFMVDAVKYEAINSQCV
;
A
#
# COMPACT_ATOMS: atom_id res chain seq x y z
N MET A 1 -19.65 -27.84 2.64
CA MET A 1 -18.76 -26.95 3.42
C MET A 1 -19.35 -25.54 3.40
N PRO A 2 -19.42 -24.82 4.53
CA PRO A 2 -19.84 -23.43 4.51
C PRO A 2 -18.81 -22.63 3.70
N ARG A 3 -19.23 -21.93 2.65
CA ARG A 3 -18.29 -21.10 1.89
C ARG A 3 -17.78 -19.97 2.77
N HIS A 4 -16.46 -19.75 2.80
CA HIS A 4 -15.88 -18.54 3.38
C HIS A 4 -16.33 -17.26 2.64
N PHE A 5 -16.78 -17.39 1.39
CA PHE A 5 -17.54 -16.39 0.65
C PHE A 5 -19.00 -16.85 0.48
N PRO A 6 -19.97 -16.37 1.29
CA PRO A 6 -21.37 -16.65 1.03
C PRO A 6 -21.72 -16.10 -0.35
N LYS A 7 -22.31 -16.93 -1.22
CA LYS A 7 -22.78 -16.45 -2.52
C LYS A 7 -23.84 -15.39 -2.30
N VAL A 8 -23.55 -14.17 -2.72
CA VAL A 8 -24.53 -13.09 -2.70
C VAL A 8 -25.41 -13.25 -3.93
N THR A 9 -26.69 -13.53 -3.71
CA THR A 9 -27.72 -13.39 -4.76
C THR A 9 -28.04 -11.91 -4.90
N LEU A 10 -27.89 -11.36 -6.11
CA LEU A 10 -28.20 -9.97 -6.42
C LEU A 10 -29.63 -9.64 -6.00
N SER A 11 -29.77 -8.69 -5.08
CA SER A 11 -31.02 -8.00 -4.77
C SER A 11 -31.25 -6.84 -5.74
N GLU A 12 -32.50 -6.39 -5.91
CA GLU A 12 -32.83 -5.24 -6.79
C GLU A 12 -32.01 -3.97 -6.43
N ALA A 13 -31.73 -3.75 -5.14
CA ALA A 13 -30.91 -2.63 -4.67
C ALA A 13 -29.42 -2.77 -5.07
N GLU A 14 -28.90 -3.99 -5.20
CA GLU A 14 -27.53 -4.25 -5.67
C GLU A 14 -27.43 -4.05 -7.18
N GLU A 15 -28.49 -4.34 -7.95
CA GLU A 15 -28.54 -4.03 -9.38
C GLU A 15 -28.56 -2.51 -9.64
N GLU A 16 -29.31 -1.72 -8.87
CA GLU A 16 -29.27 -0.25 -8.97
C GLU A 16 -27.90 0.32 -8.61
N THR A 17 -27.28 -0.21 -7.55
CA THR A 17 -25.92 0.18 -7.13
C THR A 17 -24.91 -0.14 -8.23
N GLN A 18 -25.05 -1.30 -8.88
CA GLN A 18 -24.22 -1.69 -9.99
C GLN A 18 -24.38 -0.72 -11.17
N LEU A 19 -25.61 -0.37 -11.57
CA LEU A 19 -25.83 0.59 -12.66
C LEU A 19 -25.18 1.95 -12.37
N LEU A 20 -25.17 2.39 -11.11
CA LEU A 20 -24.44 3.59 -10.70
C LEU A 20 -22.93 3.38 -10.84
N ALA A 21 -22.39 2.27 -10.35
CA ALA A 21 -20.96 1.93 -10.50
C ALA A 21 -20.51 1.87 -11.97
N GLU A 22 -21.33 1.31 -12.86
CA GLU A 22 -21.06 1.27 -14.30
C GLU A 22 -21.04 2.68 -14.91
N LYS A 23 -21.92 3.58 -14.47
CA LYS A 23 -21.87 5.00 -14.86
C LYS A 23 -20.58 5.67 -14.39
N VAL A 24 -20.13 5.39 -13.17
CA VAL A 24 -18.86 5.92 -12.64
C VAL A 24 -17.68 5.44 -13.46
N TYR A 25 -17.65 4.14 -13.75
CA TYR A 25 -16.60 3.54 -14.57
C TYR A 25 -16.61 4.16 -15.98
N ALA A 26 -17.78 4.29 -16.61
CA ALA A 26 -17.93 4.92 -17.91
C ALA A 26 -17.55 6.42 -17.90
N SER A 27 -17.85 7.15 -16.83
CA SER A 27 -17.41 8.55 -16.68
C SER A 27 -15.91 8.66 -16.48
N ALA A 28 -15.30 7.73 -15.74
CA ALA A 28 -13.86 7.70 -15.54
C ALA A 28 -13.13 7.43 -16.86
N LEU A 29 -13.69 6.57 -17.72
CA LEU A 29 -13.19 6.36 -19.08
C LEU A 29 -13.31 7.65 -19.94
N LYS A 30 -14.47 8.33 -19.90
CA LYS A 30 -14.73 9.56 -20.70
C LYS A 30 -13.94 10.80 -20.26
N GLU A 31 -13.72 10.99 -18.95
CA GLU A 31 -12.91 12.10 -18.44
C GLU A 31 -11.44 11.99 -18.90
N GLU A 32 -10.98 10.79 -19.22
CA GLU A 32 -9.62 10.55 -19.70
C GLU A 32 -9.49 10.72 -21.21
N ASP A 33 -10.50 10.32 -22.01
CA ASP A 33 -10.57 10.65 -23.44
C ASP A 33 -10.49 12.17 -23.71
N ASN A 34 -11.06 12.99 -22.82
CA ASN A 34 -11.02 14.45 -22.93
C ASN A 34 -9.70 15.08 -22.45
N LYS A 35 -8.86 14.37 -21.69
CA LYS A 35 -7.54 14.89 -21.26
C LYS A 35 -6.55 14.98 -22.42
N ASP A 36 -6.66 14.09 -23.40
CA ASP A 36 -5.86 14.16 -24.64
C ASP A 36 -6.18 15.41 -25.48
N ALA A 37 -7.35 16.03 -25.27
CA ALA A 37 -7.75 17.29 -25.92
C ALA A 37 -7.48 18.56 -25.09
N LEU A 38 -7.40 18.47 -23.76
CA LEU A 38 -7.39 19.64 -22.84
C LEU A 38 -6.07 19.91 -22.12
N SER A 39 -5.00 19.18 -22.44
CA SER A 39 -3.67 19.31 -21.81
C SER A 39 -2.99 20.70 -21.92
N MET A 40 -3.56 21.69 -22.63
CA MET A 40 -2.91 23.01 -22.78
C MET A 40 -3.57 24.18 -22.04
N PHE A 41 -4.84 24.06 -21.59
CA PHE A 41 -5.50 25.17 -20.90
C PHE A 41 -6.58 24.66 -19.93
N THR A 42 -6.18 24.24 -18.72
CA THR A 42 -7.12 24.11 -17.61
C THR A 42 -7.33 25.48 -16.99
N MET A 43 -8.38 26.17 -17.42
CA MET A 43 -8.98 27.23 -16.63
C MET A 43 -9.62 26.59 -15.39
N PRO A 44 -9.51 27.18 -14.19
CA PRO A 44 -10.36 26.78 -13.08
C PRO A 44 -11.82 26.99 -13.51
N GLU A 45 -12.63 25.94 -13.52
CA GLU A 45 -14.09 26.08 -13.64
C GLU A 45 -14.67 26.62 -12.32
N ASP A 46 -14.23 27.81 -11.91
CA ASP A 46 -14.93 28.60 -10.91
C ASP A 46 -16.02 29.40 -11.63
N CYS A 47 -17.10 28.73 -12.06
CA CYS A 47 -18.29 29.43 -12.52
C CYS A 47 -19.00 30.03 -11.29
N PRO A 48 -18.95 31.36 -11.06
CA PRO A 48 -19.43 31.96 -9.82
C PRO A 48 -20.94 31.78 -9.63
N ILE A 49 -21.67 31.63 -10.75
CA ILE A 49 -23.12 31.45 -10.80
C ILE A 49 -23.52 30.06 -10.32
N GLY A 50 -22.80 29.01 -10.73
CA GLY A 50 -23.05 27.64 -10.27
C GLY A 50 -22.78 27.47 -8.77
N LEU A 51 -21.71 28.09 -8.27
CA LEU A 51 -21.38 28.12 -6.84
C LEU A 51 -22.43 28.88 -6.01
N GLN A 52 -22.96 30.00 -6.53
CA GLN A 52 -24.05 30.73 -5.89
C GLN A 52 -25.37 29.95 -5.89
N GLN A 53 -25.72 29.29 -7.00
CA GLN A 53 -26.93 28.48 -7.10
C GLN A 53 -26.87 27.24 -6.21
N ALA A 54 -25.72 26.54 -6.15
CA ALA A 54 -25.53 25.41 -5.26
C ALA A 54 -25.63 25.83 -3.78
N LYS A 55 -24.96 26.92 -3.39
CA LYS A 55 -25.08 27.48 -2.03
C LYS A 55 -26.51 27.91 -1.69
N HIS A 56 -27.22 28.52 -2.65
CA HIS A 56 -28.61 28.92 -2.45
C HIS A 56 -29.55 27.71 -2.29
N HIS A 57 -29.32 26.65 -3.07
CA HIS A 57 -30.08 25.39 -2.96
C HIS A 57 -29.80 24.66 -1.64
N GLU A 58 -28.54 24.60 -1.22
CA GLU A 58 -28.11 24.03 0.07
C GLU A 58 -28.73 24.82 1.24
N LEU A 59 -28.71 26.16 1.17
CA LEU A 59 -29.35 27.05 2.15
C LEU A 59 -30.88 26.84 2.21
N LEU A 60 -31.54 26.69 1.06
CA LEU A 60 -32.99 26.40 1.02
C LEU A 60 -33.31 25.02 1.63
N LYS A 61 -32.48 24.01 1.37
CA LYS A 61 -32.60 22.67 1.98
C LYS A 61 -32.42 22.75 3.50
N GLU A 62 -31.40 23.48 3.98
CA GLU A 62 -31.19 23.71 5.41
C GLU A 62 -32.36 24.46 6.07
N LEU A 63 -32.92 25.48 5.41
CA LEU A 63 -34.09 26.21 5.90
C LEU A 63 -35.34 25.32 5.98
N ALA A 64 -35.55 24.47 4.97
CA ALA A 64 -36.65 23.49 4.98
C ALA A 64 -36.49 22.45 6.10
N GLU A 65 -35.27 22.00 6.37
CA GLU A 65 -34.99 21.07 7.47
C GLU A 65 -35.10 21.70 8.86
N GLN A 66 -34.73 22.98 9.00
CA GLN A 66 -34.96 23.72 10.24
C GLN A 66 -36.46 23.86 10.57
N GLN A 67 -37.31 23.85 9.56
CA GLN A 67 -38.77 23.85 9.70
C GLN A 67 -39.35 22.44 9.93
N SER A 68 -38.59 21.38 9.71
CA SER A 68 -39.02 20.00 9.94
C SER A 68 -38.86 19.60 11.41
N GLU A 69 -39.99 19.33 12.08
CA GLU A 69 -39.99 18.83 13.47
C GLU A 69 -39.27 17.48 13.62
N GLU A 70 -39.32 16.65 12.58
CA GLU A 70 -38.68 15.34 12.58
C GLU A 70 -37.15 15.48 12.54
N SER A 71 -36.61 16.29 11.63
CA SER A 71 -35.16 16.58 11.57
C SER A 71 -34.66 17.21 12.87
N ALA A 72 -35.45 18.12 13.47
CA ALA A 72 -35.11 18.73 14.76
C ALA A 72 -35.06 17.70 15.92
N LYS A 73 -35.98 16.72 15.95
CA LYS A 73 -35.95 15.60 16.91
C LYS A 73 -34.75 14.69 16.68
N ARG A 74 -34.46 14.31 15.43
CA ARG A 74 -33.29 13.50 15.05
C ARG A 74 -31.98 14.17 15.47
N LYS A 75 -31.82 15.47 15.17
CA LYS A 75 -30.65 16.29 15.56
C LYS A 75 -30.46 16.35 17.08
N LYS A 76 -31.55 16.46 17.86
CA LYS A 76 -31.47 16.43 19.34
C LYS A 76 -31.03 15.06 19.85
N SER A 77 -31.53 13.97 19.27
CA SER A 77 -31.16 12.61 19.67
C SER A 77 -29.69 12.30 19.36
N LEU A 78 -29.22 12.61 18.15
CA LEU A 78 -27.81 12.45 17.78
C LEU A 78 -26.88 13.29 18.66
N LYS A 79 -27.28 14.53 19.00
CA LYS A 79 -26.53 15.35 19.98
C LYS A 79 -26.46 14.70 21.36
N MET A 80 -27.52 14.02 21.80
CA MET A 80 -27.55 13.32 23.08
C MET A 80 -26.66 12.06 23.06
N ILE A 81 -26.74 11.25 21.99
CA ILE A 81 -25.82 10.12 21.77
C ILE A 81 -24.39 10.62 21.77
N ARG A 82 -24.13 11.77 21.11
CA ARG A 82 -22.81 12.37 21.05
C ARG A 82 -22.30 12.84 22.41
N SER A 83 -23.14 13.46 23.24
CA SER A 83 -22.71 13.86 24.58
C SER A 83 -22.40 12.66 25.48
N GLN A 84 -23.08 11.53 25.26
CA GLN A 84 -22.77 10.26 25.93
C GLN A 84 -21.50 9.60 25.37
N SER A 85 -21.29 9.58 24.04
CA SER A 85 -20.13 8.95 23.41
C SER A 85 -18.83 9.73 23.67
N LEU A 86 -18.88 11.06 23.75
CA LEU A 86 -17.76 11.91 24.17
C LEU A 86 -17.29 11.60 25.61
N SER A 87 -18.18 11.13 26.48
CA SER A 87 -17.81 10.71 27.85
C SER A 87 -17.18 9.31 27.93
N LEU A 88 -17.27 8.53 26.84
CA LEU A 88 -16.86 7.13 26.73
C LEU A 88 -15.72 6.92 25.72
N GLN A 89 -14.98 7.97 25.34
CA GLN A 89 -13.99 7.96 24.25
C GLN A 89 -12.87 6.92 24.36
N PHE A 90 -12.72 6.27 25.51
CA PHE A 90 -11.79 5.18 25.72
C PHE A 90 -12.57 3.88 25.95
N PRO A 91 -12.43 2.85 25.10
CA PRO A 91 -12.80 1.50 25.49
C PRO A 91 -11.86 1.09 26.63
N VAL A 92 -12.28 1.30 27.87
CA VAL A 92 -11.54 0.90 29.07
C VAL A 92 -11.43 -0.63 29.05
N ASN A 93 -10.21 -1.15 28.99
CA ASN A 93 -9.94 -2.56 29.28
C ASN A 93 -10.44 -2.85 30.70
N SER A 94 -11.48 -3.68 30.79
CA SER A 94 -12.07 -4.10 32.06
C SER A 94 -11.30 -5.27 32.64
N ASP A 95 -10.07 -5.03 33.09
CA ASP A 95 -9.29 -5.98 33.89
C ASP A 95 -8.55 -5.24 35.02
N CYS A 96 -9.30 -4.78 36.03
CA CYS A 96 -8.73 -4.58 37.35
C CYS A 96 -9.79 -4.88 38.43
N THR A 97 -9.53 -5.92 39.21
CA THR A 97 -10.40 -6.47 40.23
C THR A 97 -10.30 -5.67 41.55
N ARG A 98 -11.45 -5.20 42.03
CA ARG A 98 -11.89 -4.88 43.42
C ARG A 98 -10.86 -4.57 44.54
N SER A 99 -11.07 -3.42 45.19
CA SER A 99 -11.35 -3.17 46.63
C SER A 99 -10.82 -1.77 46.98
N VAL A 100 -11.48 -0.88 47.73
CA VAL A 100 -12.09 -0.94 49.06
C VAL A 100 -13.11 0.22 49.20
N ALA A 101 -14.19 -0.02 49.93
CA ALA A 101 -15.18 0.98 50.32
C ALA A 101 -14.72 1.81 51.55
N VAL A 102 -15.13 3.10 51.63
CA VAL A 102 -15.67 3.80 52.83
C VAL A 102 -15.81 5.32 52.55
N THR A 103 -17.06 5.76 52.40
CA THR A 103 -17.81 7.00 52.81
C THR A 103 -17.19 8.43 52.88
N PRO A 104 -18.04 9.50 52.82
CA PRO A 104 -17.78 10.73 52.07
C PRO A 104 -17.53 11.98 52.94
N PHE A 105 -16.80 12.97 52.42
CA PHE A 105 -17.00 14.39 52.76
C PHE A 105 -16.61 15.31 51.59
N LEU A 106 -17.41 16.36 51.44
CA LEU A 106 -17.55 17.29 50.31
C LEU A 106 -16.36 18.23 50.08
N SER A 107 -16.02 18.48 48.81
CA SER A 107 -15.51 19.76 48.26
C SER A 107 -15.60 19.74 46.71
N PRO A 108 -15.96 20.86 46.03
CA PRO A 108 -16.18 20.87 44.58
C PRO A 108 -14.88 21.18 43.84
N SER A 109 -14.15 20.14 43.44
CA SER A 109 -13.12 20.27 42.41
C SER A 109 -13.57 19.46 41.19
N SER A 110 -13.77 20.15 40.07
CA SER A 110 -13.95 19.58 38.74
C SER A 110 -12.80 18.61 38.45
N THR A 111 -13.01 17.34 38.73
CA THR A 111 -12.06 16.27 38.46
C THR A 111 -12.51 15.63 37.16
N CYS A 112 -11.79 16.03 36.11
CA CYS A 112 -11.82 15.37 34.82
C CYS A 112 -11.60 13.86 35.04
N SER A 113 -12.43 13.05 34.38
CA SER A 113 -12.34 11.59 34.38
C SER A 113 -10.90 11.13 34.13
N SER A 114 -10.45 10.19 34.96
CA SER A 114 -9.11 9.59 34.98
C SER A 114 -8.54 9.33 33.58
N VAL A 115 -7.60 10.19 33.17
CA VAL A 115 -6.74 9.99 32.00
C VAL A 115 -5.80 8.82 32.32
N PRO A 116 -5.56 7.86 31.40
CA PRO A 116 -4.58 6.80 31.61
C PRO A 116 -3.20 7.39 31.95
N GLU A 117 -2.46 6.77 32.89
CA GLU A 117 -1.14 7.23 33.39
C GLU A 117 -0.07 7.48 32.29
N ASN A 118 -0.32 7.10 31.03
CA ASN A 118 0.59 7.25 29.89
C ASN A 118 0.18 8.31 28.85
N CYS A 119 -0.90 9.08 29.05
CA CYS A 119 -1.27 10.11 28.08
C CYS A 119 -0.53 11.43 28.36
N PRO A 120 0.22 11.99 27.40
CA PRO A 120 0.93 13.24 27.61
C PRO A 120 -0.03 14.41 27.79
N ASP A 121 0.39 15.38 28.60
CA ASP A 121 -0.33 16.64 28.78
C ASP A 121 0.04 17.62 27.66
N TYR A 122 -0.97 18.08 26.91
CA TYR A 122 -0.83 19.01 25.80
C TYR A 122 -2.15 19.74 25.53
N GLN A 123 -2.07 20.85 24.79
CA GLN A 123 -3.24 21.68 24.51
C GLN A 123 -4.13 21.01 23.46
N ARG A 124 -5.31 20.56 23.91
CA ARG A 124 -6.31 19.90 23.06
C ARG A 124 -7.31 20.91 22.53
N VAL A 125 -7.68 20.76 21.27
CA VAL A 125 -8.77 21.52 20.65
C VAL A 125 -9.94 20.59 20.40
N THR A 126 -11.04 20.87 21.06
CA THR A 126 -12.32 20.17 20.87
C THR A 126 -13.32 21.12 20.24
N ILE A 127 -13.92 20.70 19.13
CA ILE A 127 -14.95 21.47 18.44
C ILE A 127 -16.27 20.71 18.58
N SER A 128 -17.24 21.33 19.26
CA SER A 128 -18.56 20.73 19.51
C SER A 128 -19.57 21.14 18.44
N GLY A 129 -20.37 20.19 17.96
CA GLY A 129 -21.62 20.47 17.23
C GLY A 129 -21.58 20.40 15.70
N ASP A 130 -20.43 20.21 15.07
CA ASP A 130 -20.30 20.10 13.60
C ASP A 130 -19.93 18.68 13.14
N TYR A 131 -20.74 17.70 13.56
CA TYR A 131 -20.56 16.29 13.16
C TYR A 131 -21.08 16.03 11.74
N CYS A 132 -22.09 16.78 11.28
CA CYS A 132 -22.59 16.69 9.90
C CYS A 132 -21.67 17.35 8.88
N ALA A 133 -20.65 18.12 9.29
CA ALA A 133 -19.77 18.85 8.38
C ALA A 133 -20.55 19.67 7.33
N GLY A 134 -21.62 20.34 7.78
CA GLY A 134 -22.55 21.15 6.98
C GLY A 134 -23.33 20.43 5.86
N ILE A 135 -23.43 19.10 5.86
CA ILE A 135 -24.50 18.43 5.10
C ILE A 135 -25.70 18.18 6.02
N THR A 136 -26.81 17.72 5.45
CA THR A 136 -28.02 17.41 6.22
C THR A 136 -27.82 16.19 7.12
N VAL A 137 -28.68 16.04 8.14
CA VAL A 137 -28.59 14.89 9.05
C VAL A 137 -28.84 13.57 8.32
N GLU A 138 -29.78 13.56 7.37
CA GLU A 138 -30.13 12.38 6.59
C GLU A 138 -28.99 11.98 5.64
N ASP A 139 -28.45 12.95 4.92
CA ASP A 139 -27.30 12.74 4.03
C ASP A 139 -26.08 12.24 4.83
N TYR A 140 -25.89 12.74 6.06
CA TYR A 140 -24.82 12.33 6.96
C TYR A 140 -24.96 10.88 7.39
N GLU A 141 -26.16 10.46 7.80
CA GLU A 141 -26.43 9.07 8.18
C GLU A 141 -26.15 8.12 7.02
N GLN A 142 -26.60 8.46 5.81
CA GLN A 142 -26.34 7.65 4.61
C GLN A 142 -24.84 7.59 4.27
N ALA A 143 -24.13 8.73 4.32
CA ALA A 143 -22.70 8.79 4.09
C ALA A 143 -21.92 7.95 5.11
N ALA A 144 -22.26 8.07 6.41
CA ALA A 144 -21.64 7.32 7.48
C ALA A 144 -21.84 5.80 7.32
N LYS A 145 -23.07 5.35 7.00
CA LYS A 145 -23.37 3.93 6.73
C LYS A 145 -22.61 3.39 5.52
N SER A 146 -22.51 4.17 4.45
CA SER A 146 -21.79 3.77 3.25
C SER A 146 -20.29 3.63 3.51
N LEU A 147 -19.68 4.60 4.22
CA LEU A 147 -18.29 4.53 4.65
C LEU A 147 -18.05 3.34 5.59
N PHE A 148 -18.97 3.09 6.51
CA PHE A 148 -18.91 1.96 7.44
C PHE A 148 -18.91 0.62 6.70
N LYS A 149 -19.81 0.45 5.72
CA LYS A 149 -19.85 -0.74 4.87
C LYS A 149 -18.54 -0.91 4.09
N ALA A 150 -17.98 0.15 3.51
CA ALA A 150 -16.70 0.06 2.80
C ALA A 150 -15.53 -0.36 3.72
N LEU A 151 -15.49 0.12 4.96
CA LEU A 151 -14.49 -0.30 5.96
C LEU A 151 -14.66 -1.78 6.35
N LEU A 152 -15.89 -2.27 6.51
CA LEU A 152 -16.16 -3.69 6.76
C LEU A 152 -15.72 -4.58 5.61
N ILE A 153 -15.98 -4.16 4.36
CA ILE A 153 -15.50 -4.87 3.18
C ILE A 153 -13.97 -4.93 3.22
N ARG A 154 -13.28 -3.80 3.41
CA ARG A 154 -11.80 -3.81 3.51
C ARG A 154 -11.30 -4.71 4.65
N ASP A 155 -11.90 -4.66 5.83
CA ASP A 155 -11.53 -5.54 6.97
C ASP A 155 -11.65 -7.03 6.58
N LYS A 156 -12.72 -7.41 5.87
CA LYS A 156 -12.91 -8.78 5.34
C LYS A 156 -11.76 -9.21 4.43
N TYR A 157 -11.45 -8.44 3.39
CA TYR A 157 -10.39 -8.80 2.44
C TYR A 157 -9.01 -8.76 3.09
N SER A 158 -8.76 -7.78 3.97
CA SER A 158 -7.49 -7.69 4.68
C SER A 158 -7.27 -8.94 5.55
N LYS A 159 -8.31 -9.38 6.27
CA LYS A 159 -8.26 -10.57 7.11
C LYS A 159 -7.97 -11.84 6.33
N LEU A 160 -8.65 -12.05 5.21
CA LEU A 160 -8.51 -13.27 4.41
C LEU A 160 -7.11 -13.44 3.82
N ALA A 161 -6.40 -12.35 3.53
CA ALA A 161 -5.05 -12.38 2.96
C ALA A 161 -3.94 -12.22 4.01
N TYR A 162 -4.25 -12.16 5.30
CA TYR A 162 -3.32 -11.79 6.38
C TYR A 162 -2.67 -10.41 6.17
N HIS A 163 -3.36 -9.50 5.50
CA HIS A 163 -2.97 -8.09 5.42
C HIS A 163 -3.35 -7.36 6.70
N ARG A 164 -2.66 -6.25 6.97
CA ARG A 164 -2.90 -5.46 8.17
C ARG A 164 -4.15 -4.62 8.04
N PHE A 165 -4.84 -4.50 9.16
CA PHE A 165 -5.96 -3.58 9.32
C PHE A 165 -5.82 -2.84 10.65
N CYS A 166 -6.14 -1.55 10.67
CA CYS A 166 -5.96 -0.72 11.87
C CYS A 166 -6.79 -1.27 13.05
N ARG A 167 -6.13 -1.58 14.16
CA ARG A 167 -6.75 -2.14 15.37
C ARG A 167 -7.83 -1.22 15.93
N THR A 168 -7.55 0.09 16.01
CA THR A 168 -8.52 1.11 16.44
C THR A 168 -9.76 1.06 15.55
N THR A 169 -9.60 1.12 14.24
CA THR A 169 -10.73 1.05 13.30
C THR A 169 -11.53 -0.23 13.50
N SER A 170 -10.86 -1.39 13.61
CA SER A 170 -11.51 -2.68 13.86
C SER A 170 -12.35 -2.67 15.15
N LYS A 171 -11.82 -2.11 16.26
CA LYS A 171 -12.55 -1.98 17.53
C LYS A 171 -13.83 -1.14 17.38
N PHE A 172 -13.77 -0.02 16.65
CA PHE A 172 -14.94 0.81 16.40
C PHE A 172 -15.98 0.10 15.51
N LEU A 173 -15.54 -0.64 14.48
CA LEU A 173 -16.43 -1.45 13.63
C LEU A 173 -17.17 -2.51 14.46
N ARG A 174 -16.47 -3.27 15.29
CA ARG A 174 -17.08 -4.29 16.16
C ARG A 174 -18.03 -3.68 17.19
N SER A 175 -17.64 -2.56 17.81
CA SER A 175 -18.50 -1.82 18.74
C SER A 175 -19.80 -1.35 18.09
N ALA A 176 -19.78 -0.94 16.83
CA ALA A 176 -20.99 -0.57 16.09
C ALA A 176 -21.89 -1.78 15.80
N GLU A 177 -21.31 -2.94 15.52
CA GLU A 177 -22.01 -4.22 15.34
C GLU A 177 -22.46 -4.86 16.67
N ASN A 178 -22.21 -4.21 17.81
CA ASN A 178 -22.42 -4.75 19.17
C ASN A 178 -21.67 -6.08 19.43
N THR A 179 -20.54 -6.28 18.75
CA THR A 179 -19.64 -7.42 18.96
C THR A 179 -18.42 -7.00 19.76
N LYS A 180 -17.86 -7.93 20.54
CA LYS A 180 -16.59 -7.67 21.25
C LYS A 180 -15.42 -7.89 20.31
N TRP A 181 -14.50 -6.95 20.28
CA TRP A 181 -13.22 -7.12 19.59
C TRP A 181 -12.27 -7.95 20.45
N SER A 182 -11.64 -8.98 19.87
CA SER A 182 -10.59 -9.79 20.50
C SER A 182 -9.24 -9.55 19.83
N GLU A 183 -8.14 -9.60 20.61
CA GLU A 183 -6.77 -9.60 20.04
C GLU A 183 -6.50 -10.86 19.21
N GLU A 184 -7.21 -11.95 19.48
CA GLU A 184 -7.09 -13.22 18.75
C GLU A 184 -7.66 -13.14 17.33
N ASP A 185 -8.57 -12.20 17.07
CA ASP A 185 -9.17 -11.97 15.75
C ASP A 185 -8.27 -11.11 14.84
N GLU A 186 -7.15 -10.59 15.36
CA GLU A 186 -6.21 -9.77 14.61
C GLU A 186 -5.24 -10.66 13.84
N VAL A 187 -5.26 -10.53 12.53
CA VAL A 187 -4.30 -11.20 11.65
C VAL A 187 -3.16 -10.26 11.28
N LEU A 188 -1.95 -10.81 11.18
CA LEU A 188 -0.77 -10.10 10.75
C LEU A 188 0.00 -10.93 9.71
N PRO A 189 0.70 -10.28 8.77
CA PRO A 189 1.62 -10.96 7.89
C PRO A 189 2.71 -11.68 8.70
N ASP A 190 2.96 -12.94 8.37
CA ASP A 190 4.03 -13.74 8.95
C ASP A 190 5.30 -13.62 8.10
N MET A 191 6.36 -13.04 8.66
CA MET A 191 7.62 -12.78 7.97
C MET A 191 8.75 -13.52 8.66
N CYS A 192 9.62 -14.18 7.90
CA CYS A 192 10.77 -14.86 8.47
C CYS A 192 11.73 -13.83 9.10
N PRO A 193 12.14 -14.01 10.37
CA PRO A 193 13.15 -13.17 10.97
C PRO A 193 14.47 -13.28 10.20
N CYS A 194 15.27 -12.22 10.23
CA CYS A 194 16.64 -12.29 9.74
C CYS A 194 17.40 -13.38 10.52
N PRO A 195 18.27 -14.17 9.86
CA PRO A 195 19.13 -15.13 10.54
C PRO A 195 19.99 -14.46 11.62
N ALA A 196 20.23 -15.16 12.72
CA ALA A 196 21.09 -14.65 13.78
C ALA A 196 22.57 -14.64 13.36
N GLU A 197 23.41 -13.91 14.09
CA GLU A 197 24.86 -13.90 13.83
C GLU A 197 25.44 -15.32 13.82
N GLY A 198 26.08 -15.70 12.71
CA GLY A 198 26.66 -17.03 12.52
C GLY A 198 25.70 -18.09 11.95
N GLU A 199 24.43 -17.78 11.75
CA GLU A 199 23.51 -18.67 11.01
C GLU A 199 23.64 -18.47 9.49
N ASP A 200 23.60 -19.56 8.72
CA ASP A 200 23.63 -19.50 7.26
C ASP A 200 22.25 -19.12 6.70
N PRO A 201 22.10 -17.94 6.04
CA PRO A 201 20.85 -17.55 5.38
C PRO A 201 20.42 -18.51 4.27
N TYR A 202 21.35 -19.30 3.72
CA TYR A 202 21.11 -20.22 2.61
C TYR A 202 20.88 -21.65 3.05
N ARG A 203 20.73 -21.90 4.36
CA ARG A 203 20.58 -23.25 4.92
C ARG A 203 19.39 -23.98 4.31
N MET A 204 19.67 -25.14 3.72
CA MET A 204 18.69 -26.05 3.13
C MET A 204 18.33 -27.24 4.04
N ASP A 205 18.78 -27.19 5.30
CA ASP A 205 18.42 -28.18 6.32
C ASP A 205 17.04 -27.86 6.92
N LYS A 206 16.30 -28.89 7.32
CA LYS A 206 14.95 -28.79 7.93
C LYS A 206 13.89 -28.21 6.99
N ILE A 207 13.91 -28.61 5.72
CA ILE A 207 12.87 -28.28 4.75
C ILE A 207 11.62 -29.14 5.03
N PRO A 208 10.41 -28.55 5.10
CA PRO A 208 9.17 -29.29 5.35
C PRO A 208 8.91 -30.40 4.32
N GLU A 209 8.26 -31.49 4.75
CA GLU A 209 7.91 -32.64 3.90
C GLU A 209 6.83 -32.30 2.86
N ASN A 210 6.70 -33.15 1.84
CA ASN A 210 5.67 -32.99 0.81
C ASN A 210 4.27 -33.28 1.38
N LEU A 211 3.31 -32.38 1.15
CA LEU A 211 1.90 -32.61 1.50
C LEU A 211 1.19 -33.59 0.54
N ASN A 212 1.79 -33.89 -0.61
CA ASN A 212 1.23 -34.71 -1.70
C ASN A 212 -0.07 -34.13 -2.30
N TYR A 213 -0.32 -32.83 -2.10
CA TYR A 213 -1.46 -32.15 -2.70
C TYR A 213 -1.29 -32.02 -4.21
N THR A 214 -2.39 -32.16 -4.94
CA THR A 214 -2.46 -31.88 -6.37
C THR A 214 -2.94 -30.45 -6.59
N LEU A 215 -2.37 -29.76 -7.58
CA LEU A 215 -2.65 -28.35 -7.85
C LEU A 215 -3.26 -28.20 -9.26
N GLN A 216 -4.29 -27.36 -9.39
CA GLN A 216 -4.87 -27.04 -10.69
C GLN A 216 -5.31 -25.56 -10.73
N MET A 217 -4.95 -24.86 -11.80
CA MET A 217 -5.48 -23.52 -12.09
C MET A 217 -6.92 -23.64 -12.59
N LYS A 218 -7.85 -22.90 -11.98
CA LYS A 218 -9.24 -22.82 -12.41
C LYS A 218 -9.76 -21.41 -12.25
N ASP A 219 -10.30 -20.85 -13.33
CA ASP A 219 -10.78 -19.47 -13.40
C ASP A 219 -9.68 -18.46 -13.01
N GLY A 220 -8.42 -18.78 -13.35
CA GLY A 220 -7.20 -18.06 -12.99
C GLY A 220 -6.78 -18.10 -11.52
N ILE A 221 -7.39 -18.96 -10.70
CA ILE A 221 -7.03 -19.16 -9.28
C ILE A 221 -6.51 -20.58 -9.09
N VAL A 222 -5.37 -20.73 -8.41
CA VAL A 222 -4.82 -22.05 -8.09
C VAL A 222 -5.66 -22.72 -6.99
N HIS A 223 -6.20 -23.88 -7.30
CA HIS A 223 -6.89 -24.75 -6.35
C HIS A 223 -5.98 -25.88 -5.92
N ALA A 224 -5.99 -26.18 -4.61
CA ALA A 224 -5.26 -27.29 -4.02
C ALA A 224 -6.23 -28.42 -3.70
N TYR A 225 -5.82 -29.65 -3.92
CA TYR A 225 -6.61 -30.86 -3.68
C TYR A 225 -5.77 -31.84 -2.88
N ASP A 226 -6.33 -32.43 -1.83
CA ASP A 226 -5.58 -33.31 -0.92
C ASP A 226 -4.96 -34.52 -1.61
N ASN A 227 -5.62 -35.01 -2.66
CA ASN A 227 -5.18 -36.16 -3.45
C ASN A 227 -5.82 -36.17 -4.86
N VAL A 228 -5.42 -37.13 -5.68
CA VAL A 228 -5.91 -37.29 -7.07
C VAL A 228 -7.41 -37.61 -7.12
N GLU A 229 -7.96 -38.28 -6.10
CA GLU A 229 -9.38 -38.62 -6.03
C GLU A 229 -10.24 -37.38 -5.77
N ALA A 230 -9.80 -36.51 -4.86
CA ALA A 230 -10.41 -35.21 -4.56
C ALA A 230 -10.40 -34.30 -5.80
N LEU A 231 -9.32 -34.34 -6.60
CA LEU A 231 -9.27 -33.65 -7.89
C LEU A 231 -10.33 -34.21 -8.87
N ARG A 232 -10.46 -35.54 -8.98
CA ARG A 232 -11.48 -36.17 -9.85
C ARG A 232 -12.91 -35.81 -9.43
N GLN A 233 -13.14 -35.66 -8.13
CA GLN A 233 -14.42 -35.26 -7.56
C GLN A 233 -14.61 -33.73 -7.56
N ASN A 234 -13.61 -32.96 -7.99
CA ASN A 234 -13.58 -31.49 -7.94
C ASN A 234 -13.94 -30.96 -6.52
N SER A 235 -13.37 -31.58 -5.51
CA SER A 235 -13.48 -31.20 -4.09
C SER A 235 -12.14 -30.62 -3.62
N PRO A 236 -11.93 -29.29 -3.73
CA PRO A 236 -10.68 -28.68 -3.30
C PRO A 236 -10.51 -28.72 -1.78
N HIS A 237 -9.26 -28.59 -1.32
CA HIS A 237 -8.89 -28.41 0.08
C HIS A 237 -9.61 -27.18 0.67
N ASP A 238 -9.86 -27.17 1.98
CA ASP A 238 -10.65 -26.13 2.63
C ASP A 238 -9.87 -24.81 2.79
N LEU A 239 -9.68 -24.10 1.68
CA LEU A 239 -9.05 -22.78 1.60
C LEU A 239 -10.09 -21.74 1.15
N PRO A 240 -9.90 -20.45 1.50
CA PRO A 240 -10.81 -19.39 1.08
C PRO A 240 -10.60 -19.11 -0.42
N TYR A 241 -11.36 -19.76 -1.30
CA TYR A 241 -11.37 -19.45 -2.73
C TYR A 241 -12.33 -18.29 -2.99
N PRO A 242 -11.86 -17.13 -3.47
CA PRO A 242 -12.71 -15.98 -3.75
C PRO A 242 -13.43 -16.17 -5.09
N ASP A 243 -14.68 -15.76 -5.16
CA ASP A 243 -15.42 -15.69 -6.42
C ASP A 243 -15.48 -14.27 -6.97
N LEU A 244 -15.43 -14.17 -8.29
CA LEU A 244 -15.48 -12.91 -9.03
C LEU A 244 -16.80 -12.15 -8.78
N GLU A 245 -17.90 -12.88 -8.58
CA GLU A 245 -19.24 -12.32 -8.40
C GLU A 245 -19.29 -11.45 -7.14
N THR A 246 -18.87 -12.01 -6.00
CA THR A 246 -18.81 -11.31 -4.71
C THR A 246 -17.86 -10.12 -4.75
N PHE A 247 -16.69 -10.28 -5.38
CA PHE A 247 -15.74 -9.18 -5.52
C PHE A 247 -16.31 -8.04 -6.38
N ALA A 248 -16.99 -8.35 -7.49
CA ALA A 248 -17.61 -7.34 -8.35
C ALA A 248 -18.72 -6.57 -7.62
N ILE A 249 -19.51 -7.24 -6.78
CA ILE A 249 -20.55 -6.58 -5.95
C ILE A 249 -19.90 -5.65 -4.92
N ASP A 250 -18.91 -6.15 -4.18
CA ASP A 250 -18.16 -5.36 -3.18
C ASP A 250 -17.48 -4.13 -3.81
N LEU A 251 -16.85 -4.32 -4.97
CA LEU A 251 -16.23 -3.25 -5.75
C LEU A 251 -17.25 -2.21 -6.20
N SER A 252 -18.40 -2.66 -6.69
CA SER A 252 -19.49 -1.79 -7.15
C SER A 252 -20.05 -0.92 -6.02
N HIS A 253 -20.16 -1.45 -4.80
CA HIS A 253 -20.57 -0.65 -3.64
C HIS A 253 -19.65 0.54 -3.38
N VAL A 254 -18.33 0.31 -3.40
CA VAL A 254 -17.37 1.41 -3.17
C VAL A 254 -17.35 2.37 -4.35
N LEU A 255 -17.42 1.87 -5.60
CA LEU A 255 -17.52 2.71 -6.80
C LEU A 255 -18.78 3.58 -6.83
N ALA A 256 -19.94 3.05 -6.45
CA ALA A 256 -21.16 3.85 -6.36
C ALA A 256 -21.02 4.96 -5.32
N MET A 257 -20.38 4.67 -4.19
CA MET A 257 -20.17 5.63 -3.10
C MET A 257 -19.27 6.81 -3.51
N ILE A 258 -18.22 6.61 -4.33
CA ILE A 258 -17.33 7.72 -4.72
C ILE A 258 -18.04 8.79 -5.57
N ALA A 259 -19.13 8.42 -6.26
CA ALA A 259 -19.93 9.34 -7.05
C ALA A 259 -21.14 9.91 -6.30
N HIS A 260 -21.39 9.46 -5.08
CA HIS A 260 -22.46 10.00 -4.26
C HIS A 260 -22.12 11.43 -3.79
N GLY A 261 -22.86 12.42 -4.30
CA GLY A 261 -22.59 13.85 -4.08
C GLY A 261 -22.47 14.24 -2.60
N PRO A 262 -23.46 13.95 -1.74
CA PRO A 262 -23.40 14.27 -0.33
C PRO A 262 -22.22 13.61 0.40
N THR A 263 -21.90 12.34 0.09
CA THR A 263 -20.74 11.65 0.68
C THR A 263 -19.43 12.32 0.28
N LYS A 264 -19.31 12.76 -0.99
CA LYS A 264 -18.14 13.51 -1.48
C LYS A 264 -17.98 14.83 -0.72
N THR A 265 -19.05 15.60 -0.56
CA THR A 265 -19.04 16.87 0.20
C THR A 265 -18.67 16.64 1.66
N TYR A 266 -19.27 15.64 2.31
CA TYR A 266 -18.97 15.27 3.69
C TYR A 266 -17.49 14.94 3.86
N CYS A 267 -16.96 13.99 3.07
CA CYS A 267 -15.57 13.57 3.17
C CYS A 267 -14.60 14.74 2.90
N HIS A 268 -14.89 15.57 1.89
CA HIS A 268 -14.08 16.74 1.58
C HIS A 268 -14.01 17.71 2.77
N ARG A 269 -15.15 18.03 3.39
CA ARG A 269 -15.19 18.92 4.56
C ARG A 269 -14.51 18.29 5.79
N ARG A 270 -14.68 16.98 6.05
CA ARG A 270 -13.94 16.26 7.10
C ARG A 270 -12.43 16.32 6.88
N LEU A 271 -11.96 16.09 5.65
CA LEU A 271 -10.54 16.15 5.31
C LEU A 271 -9.95 17.56 5.46
N ASN A 272 -10.68 18.59 5.06
CA ASN A 272 -10.28 19.98 5.29
C ASN A 272 -10.21 20.29 6.79
N PHE A 273 -11.20 19.82 7.55
CA PHE A 273 -11.21 19.93 9.01
C PHE A 273 -9.98 19.26 9.65
N LEU A 274 -9.63 18.04 9.24
CA LEU A 274 -8.43 17.34 9.73
C LEU A 274 -7.15 18.13 9.48
N CYS A 275 -7.01 18.70 8.27
CA CYS A 275 -5.88 19.54 7.92
C CYS A 275 -5.81 20.80 8.79
N SER A 276 -6.92 21.54 8.92
CA SER A 276 -6.98 22.76 9.76
C SER A 276 -6.76 22.46 11.24
N LYS A 277 -7.28 21.33 11.74
CA LYS A 277 -7.08 20.90 13.13
C LYS A 277 -5.61 20.60 13.41
N PHE A 278 -4.91 19.96 12.47
CA PHE A 278 -3.48 19.69 12.64
C PHE A 278 -2.65 20.97 12.61
N TYR A 279 -2.99 21.91 11.71
CA TYR A 279 -2.33 23.22 11.68
C TYR A 279 -2.47 23.95 13.02
N LEU A 280 -3.66 23.92 13.64
CA LEU A 280 -3.86 24.51 14.97
C LEU A 280 -3.11 23.73 16.06
N HIS A 281 -3.03 22.40 15.96
CA HIS A 281 -2.21 21.58 16.86
C HIS A 281 -0.74 21.97 16.79
N GLU A 282 -0.18 22.14 15.59
CA GLU A 282 1.20 22.61 15.39
C GLU A 282 1.40 23.98 16.08
N MET A 283 0.51 24.95 15.84
CA MET A 283 0.59 26.28 16.45
C MET A 283 0.60 26.26 17.98
N LEU A 284 -0.10 25.31 18.61
CA LEU A 284 -0.24 25.23 20.07
C LEU A 284 0.84 24.34 20.72
N ASN A 285 1.28 23.30 20.02
CA ASN A 285 2.01 22.18 20.64
C ASN A 285 3.40 21.90 20.03
N GLU A 286 3.80 22.53 18.93
CA GLU A 286 5.11 22.27 18.27
C GLU A 286 6.29 22.40 19.25
N MET A 287 6.29 23.44 20.08
CA MET A 287 7.36 23.64 21.08
C MET A 287 7.37 22.56 22.16
N ALA A 288 6.20 22.02 22.52
CA ALA A 288 6.07 20.93 23.49
C ALA A 288 6.54 19.61 22.88
N GLU A 289 6.15 19.30 21.63
CA GLU A 289 6.67 18.15 20.88
C GLU A 289 8.20 18.22 20.77
N LEU A 290 8.75 19.37 20.38
CA LEU A 290 10.19 19.57 20.27
C LEU A 290 10.92 19.40 21.61
N LYS A 291 10.30 19.83 22.72
CA LYS A 291 10.83 19.63 24.07
C LYS A 291 10.88 18.14 24.43
N GLU A 292 9.85 17.37 24.10
CA GLU A 292 9.87 15.91 24.30
C GLU A 292 11.01 15.27 23.51
N LEU A 293 11.16 15.61 22.23
CA LEU A 293 12.24 15.06 21.39
C LEU A 293 13.63 15.38 21.98
N LYS A 294 13.87 16.64 22.37
CA LYS A 294 15.15 17.05 22.97
C LYS A 294 15.45 16.40 24.32
N SER A 295 14.42 15.91 25.01
CA SER A 295 14.58 15.20 26.29
C SER A 295 15.05 13.76 26.11
N VAL A 296 14.96 13.20 24.89
CA VAL A 296 15.38 11.83 24.61
C VAL A 296 16.87 11.80 24.26
N PRO A 297 17.72 11.18 25.09
CA PRO A 297 19.15 11.09 24.79
C PRO A 297 19.40 10.15 23.62
N HIS A 298 20.42 10.44 22.82
CA HIS A 298 20.90 9.59 21.71
C HIS A 298 19.87 9.27 20.60
N ARG A 299 18.80 10.07 20.48
CA ARG A 299 17.81 9.93 19.41
C ARG A 299 17.59 11.23 18.68
N ASP A 300 17.73 11.13 17.37
CA ASP A 300 17.44 12.15 16.38
C ASP A 300 17.05 11.45 15.06
N PHE A 301 16.86 12.24 14.01
CA PHE A 301 16.50 11.73 12.68
C PHE A 301 17.55 10.79 12.05
N TYR A 302 18.82 10.87 12.42
CA TYR A 302 19.86 9.98 11.92
C TYR A 302 19.86 8.62 12.64
N ASN A 303 19.40 8.57 13.89
CA ASN A 303 19.38 7.36 14.70
C ASN A 303 18.01 6.64 14.75
N VAL A 304 17.01 7.10 14.00
CA VAL A 304 15.76 6.37 13.80
C VAL A 304 15.85 5.46 12.59
N ARG A 305 15.27 4.27 12.70
CA ARG A 305 15.19 3.32 11.58
C ARG A 305 14.23 3.84 10.54
N LYS A 306 14.62 3.75 9.28
CA LYS A 306 13.82 4.12 8.12
C LYS A 306 14.04 3.09 7.02
N VAL A 307 12.95 2.76 6.33
CA VAL A 307 12.95 1.74 5.28
C VAL A 307 12.57 2.41 3.98
N ASP A 308 13.38 2.22 2.94
CA ASP A 308 12.96 2.51 1.58
C ASP A 308 12.01 1.41 1.11
N THR A 309 10.72 1.68 1.25
CA THR A 309 9.67 0.69 0.98
C THR A 309 9.29 0.65 -0.49
N HIS A 310 9.74 1.60 -1.30
CA HIS A 310 9.48 1.62 -2.73
C HIS A 310 10.74 1.92 -3.53
N ILE A 311 11.40 0.86 -3.97
CA ILE A 311 12.63 0.92 -4.76
C ILE A 311 12.68 -0.24 -5.77
N HIS A 312 13.09 0.03 -7.01
CA HIS A 312 13.29 -0.97 -8.06
C HIS A 312 14.73 -1.49 -8.05
N ALA A 313 14.91 -2.82 -7.99
CA ALA A 313 16.26 -3.40 -7.87
C ALA A 313 17.18 -3.02 -9.02
N ALA A 314 16.65 -2.95 -10.25
CA ALA A 314 17.42 -2.62 -11.45
C ALA A 314 17.97 -1.18 -11.47
N ALA A 315 17.46 -0.30 -10.61
CA ALA A 315 17.85 1.11 -10.53
C ALA A 315 18.18 1.55 -9.10
N CYS A 316 18.47 0.61 -8.20
CA CYS A 316 18.68 0.90 -6.77
C CYS A 316 20.00 1.61 -6.46
N MET A 317 20.96 1.61 -7.40
CA MET A 317 22.22 2.33 -7.27
C MET A 317 22.16 3.71 -7.92
N SER A 318 23.09 4.61 -7.57
CA SER A 318 23.24 5.88 -8.27
C SER A 318 23.86 5.70 -9.67
N GLN A 319 23.60 6.64 -10.58
CA GLN A 319 24.24 6.69 -11.91
C GLN A 319 25.78 6.69 -11.85
N LYS A 320 26.36 7.38 -10.85
CA LYS A 320 27.82 7.43 -10.64
C LYS A 320 28.37 6.07 -10.22
N HIS A 321 27.63 5.33 -9.39
CA HIS A 321 27.99 3.99 -8.97
C HIS A 321 27.99 3.03 -10.15
N LEU A 322 26.91 3.02 -10.96
CA LEU A 322 26.85 2.19 -12.17
C LEU A 322 28.00 2.50 -13.14
N LEU A 323 28.28 3.77 -13.41
CA LEU A 323 29.40 4.17 -14.28
C LEU A 323 30.73 3.61 -13.77
N THR A 324 31.02 3.83 -12.49
CA THR A 324 32.26 3.38 -11.85
C THR A 324 32.38 1.86 -11.93
N PHE A 325 31.26 1.15 -11.75
CA PHE A 325 31.20 -0.30 -11.85
C PHE A 325 31.50 -0.79 -13.28
N ILE A 326 30.90 -0.17 -14.30
CA ILE A 326 31.14 -0.49 -15.72
C ILE A 326 32.63 -0.29 -16.06
N GLN A 327 33.20 0.86 -15.68
CA GLN A 327 34.60 1.19 -15.93
C GLN A 327 35.57 0.22 -15.24
N LYS A 328 35.29 -0.15 -13.98
CA LYS A 328 36.10 -1.12 -13.23
C LYS A 328 36.01 -2.51 -13.84
N THR A 329 34.81 -2.94 -14.22
CA THR A 329 34.56 -4.24 -14.83
C THR A 329 35.24 -4.35 -16.19
N TYR A 330 35.18 -3.31 -17.03
CA TYR A 330 35.91 -3.30 -18.29
C TYR A 330 37.42 -3.43 -18.11
N LYS A 331 38.01 -2.75 -17.11
CA LYS A 331 39.45 -2.86 -16.83
C LYS A 331 39.90 -4.23 -16.34
N THR A 332 39.01 -5.00 -15.74
CA THR A 332 39.34 -6.28 -15.07
C THR A 332 38.90 -7.50 -15.88
N ASP A 333 37.75 -7.42 -16.53
CA ASP A 333 37.05 -8.54 -17.18
C ASP A 333 36.81 -8.30 -18.69
N ALA A 334 37.65 -7.50 -19.38
CA ALA A 334 37.51 -7.14 -20.80
C ALA A 334 37.33 -8.36 -21.73
N ASP A 335 38.14 -9.40 -21.52
CA ASP A 335 38.18 -10.59 -22.38
C ASP A 335 37.08 -11.61 -22.05
N ARG A 336 36.27 -11.35 -21.01
CA ARG A 336 35.21 -12.27 -20.59
C ARG A 336 34.07 -12.25 -21.61
N VAL A 337 33.60 -13.44 -21.98
CA VAL A 337 32.38 -13.60 -22.79
C VAL A 337 31.16 -13.24 -21.95
N VAL A 338 30.37 -12.25 -22.41
CA VAL A 338 29.26 -11.68 -21.63
C VAL A 338 27.92 -11.65 -22.37
N LEU A 339 27.94 -11.76 -23.69
CA LEU A 339 26.74 -11.67 -24.52
C LEU A 339 26.80 -12.70 -25.64
N GLU A 340 25.64 -13.26 -26.01
CA GLU A 340 25.48 -14.07 -27.21
C GLU A 340 24.44 -13.40 -28.10
N LYS A 341 24.84 -12.99 -29.30
CA LYS A 341 23.99 -12.30 -30.27
C LYS A 341 24.08 -13.04 -31.60
N ASP A 342 22.94 -13.44 -32.15
CA ASP A 342 22.84 -14.20 -33.41
C ASP A 342 23.70 -15.48 -33.44
N GLY A 343 23.84 -16.16 -32.30
CA GLY A 343 24.67 -17.36 -32.13
C GLY A 343 26.17 -17.11 -32.02
N GLN A 344 26.61 -15.85 -32.05
CA GLN A 344 28.00 -15.46 -31.84
C GLN A 344 28.22 -14.96 -30.40
N LYS A 345 29.17 -15.59 -29.71
CA LYS A 345 29.62 -15.18 -28.39
C LYS A 345 30.55 -13.96 -28.49
N MET A 346 30.23 -12.91 -27.73
CA MET A 346 30.98 -11.66 -27.70
C MET A 346 31.62 -11.44 -26.33
N THR A 347 32.88 -11.02 -26.33
CA THR A 347 33.55 -10.54 -25.12
C THR A 347 33.06 -9.16 -24.72
N LEU A 348 33.26 -8.76 -23.46
CA LEU A 348 32.91 -7.41 -22.99
C LEU A 348 33.60 -6.34 -23.86
N GLN A 349 34.86 -6.57 -24.24
CA GLN A 349 35.59 -5.72 -25.17
C GLN A 349 34.91 -5.61 -26.54
N GLN A 350 34.49 -6.74 -27.11
CA GLN A 350 33.80 -6.76 -28.41
C GLN A 350 32.43 -6.07 -28.34
N VAL A 351 31.72 -6.16 -27.22
CA VAL A 351 30.45 -5.44 -27.02
C VAL A 351 30.69 -3.93 -27.08
N PHE A 352 31.67 -3.40 -26.34
CA PHE A 352 31.98 -1.96 -26.38
C PHE A 352 32.48 -1.49 -27.74
N GLN A 353 33.29 -2.31 -28.43
CA GLN A 353 33.70 -2.05 -29.81
C GLN A 353 32.49 -1.99 -30.76
N SER A 354 31.50 -2.89 -30.61
CA SER A 354 30.30 -2.91 -31.45
C SER A 354 29.40 -1.69 -31.24
N LEU A 355 29.42 -1.12 -30.04
CA LEU A 355 28.71 0.11 -29.70
C LEU A 355 29.48 1.38 -30.13
N ASN A 356 30.70 1.24 -30.67
CA ASN A 356 31.63 2.34 -30.97
C ASN A 356 31.90 3.25 -29.75
N MET A 357 32.11 2.65 -28.57
CA MET A 357 32.35 3.39 -27.33
C MET A 357 33.61 2.91 -26.61
N ASP A 358 34.39 3.84 -26.06
CA ASP A 358 35.44 3.53 -25.08
C ASP A 358 34.89 3.74 -23.67
N PRO A 359 34.90 2.72 -22.79
CA PRO A 359 34.49 2.84 -21.40
C PRO A 359 35.24 3.93 -20.61
N TYR A 360 36.48 4.27 -20.99
CA TYR A 360 37.22 5.35 -20.37
C TYR A 360 36.55 6.71 -20.59
N ASP A 361 35.97 6.93 -21.77
CA ASP A 361 35.33 8.18 -22.15
C ASP A 361 33.87 8.28 -21.66
N LEU A 362 33.33 7.20 -21.08
CA LEU A 362 31.99 7.23 -20.50
C LEU A 362 31.93 8.19 -19.31
N THR A 363 30.99 9.12 -19.40
CA THR A 363 30.59 10.02 -18.33
C THR A 363 29.21 9.65 -17.80
N VAL A 364 28.82 10.25 -16.68
CA VAL A 364 27.47 10.07 -16.11
C VAL A 364 26.40 10.50 -17.12
N ASP A 365 26.63 11.61 -17.83
CA ASP A 365 25.70 12.10 -18.86
C ASP A 365 25.64 11.17 -20.07
N SER A 366 26.77 10.57 -20.46
CA SER A 366 26.81 9.63 -21.59
C SER A 366 26.01 8.34 -21.34
N LEU A 367 25.83 7.94 -20.07
CA LEU A 367 24.98 6.80 -19.73
C LEU A 367 23.51 7.07 -20.04
N ASP A 368 23.09 8.34 -20.10
CA ASP A 368 21.73 8.78 -20.40
C ASP A 368 20.64 8.06 -19.57
N VAL A 369 20.96 7.69 -18.33
CA VAL A 369 20.03 7.00 -17.40
C VAL A 369 19.24 7.96 -16.52
N HIS A 370 19.61 9.24 -16.46
CA HIS A 370 18.91 10.24 -15.63
C HIS A 370 17.59 10.68 -16.27
N ALA A 371 16.53 10.79 -15.46
CA ALA A 371 15.22 11.27 -15.87
C ALA A 371 15.15 12.80 -15.72
N GLY A 372 15.31 13.52 -16.83
CA GLY A 372 15.23 14.98 -16.88
C GLY A 372 13.87 15.50 -17.39
N ARG A 373 13.80 16.78 -17.79
CA ARG A 373 12.57 17.42 -18.31
C ARG A 373 11.91 16.66 -19.47
N GLN A 374 12.70 15.92 -20.23
CA GLN A 374 12.26 15.14 -21.39
C GLN A 374 11.40 13.90 -21.04
N THR A 375 11.41 13.44 -19.78
CA THR A 375 10.62 12.29 -19.32
C THR A 375 9.25 12.70 -18.76
N PHE A 376 9.01 13.99 -18.56
CA PHE A 376 7.74 14.50 -18.02
C PHE A 376 6.57 14.11 -18.95
N HIS A 377 5.58 13.39 -18.42
CA HIS A 377 4.47 12.75 -19.14
C HIS A 377 4.88 11.78 -20.26
N ARG A 378 6.13 11.31 -20.29
CA ARG A 378 6.67 10.43 -21.34
C ARG A 378 7.21 9.15 -20.73
N PHE A 379 6.30 8.27 -20.32
CA PHE A 379 6.62 6.99 -19.69
C PHE A 379 7.40 6.05 -20.63
N ASP A 380 7.21 6.18 -21.93
CA ASP A 380 8.01 5.49 -22.96
C ASP A 380 9.49 5.87 -22.88
N LYS A 381 9.78 7.17 -22.73
CA LYS A 381 11.15 7.66 -22.54
C LYS A 381 11.71 7.23 -21.19
N PHE A 382 10.90 7.23 -20.13
CA PHE A 382 11.31 6.70 -18.82
C PHE A 382 11.72 5.23 -18.92
N ASN A 383 10.94 4.37 -19.57
CA ASN A 383 11.29 2.96 -19.76
C ASN A 383 12.63 2.77 -20.50
N SER A 384 12.96 3.68 -21.43
CA SER A 384 14.26 3.67 -22.12
C SER A 384 15.44 4.02 -21.22
N LYS A 385 15.23 4.71 -20.09
CA LYS A 385 16.29 5.10 -19.13
C LYS A 385 16.87 3.93 -18.34
N TYR A 386 16.20 2.78 -18.34
CA TYR A 386 16.80 1.53 -17.86
C TYR A 386 17.87 0.97 -18.81
N ASN A 387 18.03 1.52 -20.01
CA ASN A 387 19.05 1.10 -20.97
C ASN A 387 20.24 2.07 -20.92
N PRO A 388 21.36 1.72 -20.24
CA PRO A 388 22.54 2.57 -20.24
C PRO A 388 23.02 2.81 -21.67
N VAL A 389 23.39 4.05 -21.98
CA VAL A 389 23.78 4.57 -23.30
C VAL A 389 22.73 4.35 -24.40
N GLY A 390 21.49 4.01 -24.03
CA GLY A 390 20.43 3.59 -24.96
C GLY A 390 20.60 2.17 -25.52
N ALA A 391 21.57 1.39 -25.03
CA ALA A 391 21.86 0.03 -25.48
C ALA A 391 21.16 -1.02 -24.61
N ASN A 392 20.36 -1.89 -25.25
CA ASN A 392 19.73 -3.01 -24.55
C ASN A 392 20.77 -4.03 -24.06
N GLU A 393 21.88 -4.15 -24.79
CA GLU A 393 23.00 -5.05 -24.49
C GLU A 393 23.60 -4.76 -23.11
N LEU A 394 23.86 -3.48 -22.77
CA LEU A 394 24.43 -3.12 -21.47
C LEU A 394 23.44 -3.35 -20.33
N ARG A 395 22.14 -3.12 -20.56
CA ARG A 395 21.10 -3.45 -19.58
C ARG A 395 21.05 -4.96 -19.33
N GLU A 396 21.11 -5.77 -20.38
CA GLU A 396 21.10 -7.22 -20.25
C GLU A 396 22.33 -7.71 -19.46
N ILE A 397 23.52 -7.20 -19.76
CA ILE A 397 24.76 -7.61 -19.11
C ILE A 397 24.82 -7.18 -17.63
N PHE A 398 24.47 -5.92 -17.32
CA PHE A 398 24.70 -5.34 -16.00
C PHE A 398 23.48 -5.31 -15.07
N LEU A 399 22.25 -5.32 -15.59
CA LEU A 399 21.03 -5.02 -14.83
C LEU A 399 19.98 -6.14 -14.88
N LYS A 400 20.31 -7.32 -15.40
CA LYS A 400 19.43 -8.50 -15.42
C LYS A 400 19.98 -9.61 -14.54
N THR A 401 19.06 -10.34 -13.91
CA THR A 401 19.33 -11.53 -13.09
C THR A 401 19.59 -12.78 -13.95
N ASP A 402 19.07 -12.79 -15.18
CA ASP A 402 19.12 -13.92 -16.11
C ASP A 402 19.72 -13.41 -17.44
N ASN A 403 20.95 -13.83 -17.72
CA ASN A 403 21.75 -13.51 -18.91
C ASN A 403 22.86 -14.56 -19.08
N LEU A 404 23.75 -14.42 -20.08
CA LEU A 404 24.80 -15.41 -20.38
C LEU A 404 25.78 -15.69 -19.23
N ILE A 405 25.96 -14.74 -18.30
CA ILE A 405 26.84 -14.85 -17.13
C ILE A 405 26.05 -15.07 -15.83
N ASP A 406 24.83 -15.59 -15.96
CA ASP A 406 23.91 -15.88 -14.85
C ASP A 406 23.69 -14.68 -13.93
N GLY A 407 23.69 -13.45 -14.46
CA GLY A 407 23.43 -12.22 -13.70
C GLY A 407 24.50 -11.84 -12.66
N GLU A 408 25.74 -12.34 -12.79
CA GLU A 408 26.82 -12.11 -11.82
C GLU A 408 27.12 -10.62 -11.56
N TYR A 409 27.17 -9.80 -12.62
CA TYR A 409 27.44 -8.37 -12.48
C TYR A 409 26.34 -7.64 -11.73
N PHE A 410 25.07 -7.97 -12.02
CA PHE A 410 23.96 -7.38 -11.30
C PHE A 410 24.01 -7.78 -9.81
N ALA A 411 24.30 -9.05 -9.50
CA ALA A 411 24.47 -9.48 -8.12
C ALA A 411 25.63 -8.78 -7.40
N ARG A 412 26.75 -8.49 -8.09
CA ARG A 412 27.86 -7.72 -7.54
C ARG A 412 27.44 -6.29 -7.20
N ILE A 413 26.71 -5.61 -8.09
CA ILE A 413 26.19 -4.26 -7.83
C ILE A 413 25.26 -4.27 -6.61
N ILE A 414 24.32 -5.21 -6.56
CA ILE A 414 23.41 -5.34 -5.41
C ILE A 414 24.18 -5.56 -4.11
N LYS A 415 25.25 -6.37 -4.11
CA LYS A 415 26.09 -6.57 -2.93
C LYS A 415 26.84 -5.30 -2.51
N GLU A 416 27.28 -4.47 -3.45
CA GLU A 416 27.88 -3.17 -3.13
C GLU A 416 26.85 -2.22 -2.50
N VAL A 417 25.61 -2.18 -3.03
CA VAL A 417 24.51 -1.39 -2.43
C VAL A 417 24.12 -1.94 -1.04
N ALA A 418 24.05 -3.26 -0.89
CA ALA A 418 23.76 -3.92 0.37
C ALA A 418 24.80 -3.57 1.44
N HIS A 419 26.09 -3.57 1.06
CA HIS A 419 27.17 -3.19 1.95
C HIS A 419 27.06 -1.74 2.42
N ASP A 420 26.76 -0.80 1.51
CA ASP A 420 26.52 0.61 1.87
C ASP A 420 25.33 0.76 2.85
N LEU A 421 24.27 -0.04 2.69
CA LEU A 421 23.12 -0.08 3.61
C LEU A 421 23.49 -0.67 4.99
N GLU A 422 24.35 -1.69 5.04
CA GLU A 422 24.83 -2.29 6.28
C GLU A 422 25.75 -1.34 7.07
N GLU A 423 26.63 -0.62 6.38
CA GLU A 423 27.41 0.47 6.97
C GLU A 423 26.49 1.58 7.50
N SER A 424 25.45 1.91 6.73
CA SER A 424 24.40 2.88 7.07
C SER A 424 23.38 2.26 8.01
N LYS A 425 23.81 1.88 9.22
CA LYS A 425 23.08 1.09 10.21
C LYS A 425 21.56 1.28 10.23
N TYR A 426 21.06 2.52 10.11
CA TYR A 426 19.64 2.91 10.26
C TYR A 426 18.78 2.88 9.00
N GLN A 427 19.36 2.57 7.84
CA GLN A 427 18.67 2.51 6.56
C GLN A 427 18.47 1.05 6.13
N HIS A 428 17.24 0.75 5.70
CA HIS A 428 16.84 -0.54 5.16
C HIS A 428 16.15 -0.32 3.81
N ALA A 429 16.05 -1.36 2.98
CA ALA A 429 15.39 -1.25 1.67
C ALA A 429 14.58 -2.50 1.32
N GLU A 430 13.55 -2.30 0.49
CA GLU A 430 12.74 -3.38 -0.08
C GLU A 430 12.76 -3.36 -1.62
N PRO A 431 13.91 -3.66 -2.24
CA PRO A 431 14.05 -3.68 -3.69
C PRO A 431 13.14 -4.70 -4.38
N ARG A 432 12.61 -4.28 -5.54
CA ARG A 432 11.71 -5.09 -6.36
C ARG A 432 12.44 -5.85 -7.45
N LEU A 433 12.25 -7.16 -7.49
CA LEU A 433 12.70 -8.07 -8.55
C LEU A 433 11.53 -8.46 -9.44
N SER A 434 11.76 -8.52 -10.76
CA SER A 434 10.69 -8.78 -11.72
C SER A 434 10.46 -10.26 -11.96
N ILE A 435 9.21 -10.69 -11.87
CA ILE A 435 8.71 -11.94 -12.49
C ILE A 435 7.66 -11.51 -13.51
N TYR A 436 7.86 -11.88 -14.76
CA TYR A 436 7.03 -11.46 -15.88
C TYR A 436 5.89 -12.44 -16.14
N GLY A 437 6.06 -13.72 -15.81
CA GLY A 437 5.06 -14.75 -16.09
C GLY A 437 5.10 -15.28 -17.53
N ARG A 438 6.25 -15.15 -18.21
CA ARG A 438 6.43 -15.70 -19.57
C ARG A 438 6.67 -17.21 -19.55
N SER A 439 7.43 -17.68 -18.58
CA SER A 439 7.74 -19.10 -18.34
C SER A 439 7.64 -19.39 -16.83
N PRO A 440 7.25 -20.61 -16.42
CA PRO A 440 7.37 -21.02 -15.02
C PRO A 440 8.82 -21.05 -14.52
N ASP A 441 9.81 -21.19 -15.41
CA ASP A 441 11.23 -21.29 -15.06
C ASP A 441 11.81 -19.98 -14.49
N GLU A 442 11.11 -18.85 -14.64
CA GLU A 442 11.56 -17.55 -14.13
C GLU A 442 11.82 -17.58 -12.61
N TRP A 443 11.04 -18.35 -11.85
CA TRP A 443 11.24 -18.52 -10.40
C TRP A 443 12.46 -19.36 -10.07
N ASP A 444 12.71 -20.41 -10.84
CA ASP A 444 13.87 -21.28 -10.64
C ASP A 444 15.16 -20.53 -11.00
N ASN A 445 15.15 -19.76 -12.09
CA ASN A 445 16.27 -18.91 -12.48
C ASN A 445 16.55 -17.83 -11.40
N LEU A 446 15.51 -17.15 -10.92
CA LEU A 446 15.68 -16.09 -9.92
C LEU A 446 16.16 -16.63 -8.56
N SER A 447 15.62 -17.77 -8.12
CA SER A 447 16.05 -18.39 -6.86
C SER A 447 17.47 -18.93 -6.96
N LYS A 448 17.86 -19.55 -8.08
CA LYS A 448 19.25 -19.94 -8.35
C LYS A 448 20.19 -18.74 -8.33
N TRP A 449 19.82 -17.63 -8.98
CA TRP A 449 20.60 -16.38 -8.95
C TRP A 449 20.84 -15.90 -7.51
N PHE A 450 19.80 -15.88 -6.67
CA PHE A 450 19.88 -15.45 -5.28
C PHE A 450 20.82 -16.34 -4.44
N ILE A 451 20.71 -17.67 -4.57
CA ILE A 451 21.52 -18.65 -3.83
C ILE A 451 22.97 -18.67 -4.34
N HIS A 452 23.16 -18.79 -5.65
CA HIS A 452 24.47 -18.94 -6.29
C HIS A 452 25.37 -17.72 -6.03
N HIS A 453 24.83 -16.51 -6.19
CA HIS A 453 25.61 -15.29 -6.02
C HIS A 453 25.62 -14.74 -4.59
N LYS A 454 24.92 -15.42 -3.67
CA LYS A 454 24.78 -15.07 -2.26
C LYS A 454 24.34 -13.62 -2.06
N VAL A 455 23.12 -13.29 -2.50
CA VAL A 455 22.59 -11.91 -2.53
C VAL A 455 21.64 -11.62 -1.35
N HIS A 456 22.04 -11.98 -0.14
CA HIS A 456 21.29 -11.71 1.10
C HIS A 456 21.95 -10.58 1.88
N SER A 457 21.12 -9.72 2.49
CA SER A 457 21.55 -8.73 3.48
C SER A 457 20.49 -8.59 4.57
N PRO A 458 20.86 -8.44 5.86
CA PRO A 458 19.90 -8.15 6.92
C PRO A 458 19.18 -6.81 6.74
N ASN A 459 19.72 -5.89 5.93
CA ASN A 459 19.12 -4.59 5.69
C ASN A 459 18.21 -4.56 4.46
N MET A 460 18.08 -5.69 3.73
CA MET A 460 17.30 -5.77 2.50
C MET A 460 16.28 -6.91 2.55
N ARG A 461 15.05 -6.62 2.10
CA ARG A 461 14.02 -7.63 1.82
C ARG A 461 13.59 -7.53 0.37
N TRP A 462 13.03 -8.59 -0.19
CA TRP A 462 12.68 -8.61 -1.61
C TRP A 462 11.17 -8.50 -1.82
N ILE A 463 10.76 -7.69 -2.79
CA ILE A 463 9.38 -7.67 -3.30
C ILE A 463 9.40 -8.17 -4.73
N ILE A 464 8.39 -8.94 -5.12
CA ILE A 464 8.27 -9.46 -6.47
C ILE A 464 7.31 -8.58 -7.24
N GLN A 465 7.82 -7.83 -8.22
CA GLN A 465 7.00 -7.02 -9.10
C GLN A 465 6.58 -7.82 -10.34
N VAL A 466 5.30 -7.70 -10.69
CA VAL A 466 4.70 -8.30 -11.87
C VAL A 466 4.25 -7.20 -12.84
N PRO A 467 4.95 -7.04 -13.98
CA PRO A 467 4.55 -6.07 -15.00
C PRO A 467 3.24 -6.45 -15.71
N ARG A 468 2.31 -5.50 -15.85
CA ARG A 468 1.02 -5.66 -16.51
C ARG A 468 1.13 -5.55 -18.04
N ILE A 469 1.92 -6.42 -18.65
CA ILE A 469 2.26 -6.36 -20.09
C ILE A 469 1.85 -7.63 -20.86
N TYR A 470 0.69 -8.20 -20.52
CA TYR A 470 0.16 -9.40 -21.17
C TYR A 470 0.02 -9.22 -22.69
N ASP A 471 -0.45 -8.07 -23.14
CA ASP A 471 -0.57 -7.68 -24.56
C ASP A 471 0.75 -7.86 -25.34
N ILE A 472 1.88 -7.49 -24.72
CA ILE A 472 3.22 -7.68 -25.32
C ILE A 472 3.55 -9.17 -25.44
N PHE A 473 3.24 -9.98 -24.44
CA PHE A 473 3.51 -11.42 -24.49
C PHE A 473 2.57 -12.17 -25.42
N LYS A 474 1.32 -11.71 -25.50
CA LYS A 474 0.29 -12.24 -26.38
C LYS A 474 0.61 -11.97 -27.84
N SER A 475 0.97 -10.73 -28.19
CA SER A 475 1.40 -10.36 -29.55
C SER A 475 2.65 -11.12 -30.00
N LYS A 476 3.60 -11.37 -29.08
CA LYS A 476 4.78 -12.22 -29.32
C LYS A 476 4.50 -13.73 -29.27
N LYS A 477 3.26 -14.14 -29.03
CA LYS A 477 2.83 -15.56 -28.93
C LYS A 477 3.57 -16.36 -27.85
N LEU A 478 4.05 -15.70 -26.80
CA LEU A 478 4.71 -16.34 -25.66
C LEU A 478 3.70 -17.00 -24.72
N VAL A 479 2.50 -16.42 -24.59
CA VAL A 479 1.41 -16.97 -23.79
C VAL A 479 0.11 -17.00 -24.62
N PRO A 480 -0.71 -18.07 -24.51
CA PRO A 480 -1.93 -18.21 -25.29
C PRO A 480 -3.12 -17.41 -24.73
N ASN A 481 -3.19 -17.24 -23.41
CA ASN A 481 -4.25 -16.54 -22.69
C ASN A 481 -3.73 -16.00 -21.35
N PHE A 482 -4.55 -15.19 -20.69
CA PHE A 482 -4.18 -14.58 -19.41
C PHE A 482 -4.00 -15.62 -18.28
N ALA A 483 -4.80 -16.69 -18.27
CA ALA A 483 -4.66 -17.78 -17.30
C ALA A 483 -3.25 -18.39 -17.31
N LYS A 484 -2.63 -18.54 -18.49
CA LYS A 484 -1.27 -19.08 -18.59
C LYS A 484 -0.22 -18.17 -17.97
N MET A 485 -0.37 -16.85 -18.12
CA MET A 485 0.50 -15.89 -17.45
C MET A 485 0.38 -16.00 -15.92
N LEU A 486 -0.85 -16.06 -15.39
CA LEU A 486 -1.11 -16.29 -13.96
C LEU A 486 -0.54 -17.63 -13.48
N GLU A 487 -0.64 -18.69 -14.30
CA GLU A 487 -0.07 -20.01 -14.01
C GLU A 487 1.44 -19.96 -13.86
N ASN A 488 2.13 -19.30 -14.78
CA ASN A 488 3.58 -19.15 -14.73
C ASN A 488 4.02 -18.34 -13.49
N ILE A 489 3.19 -17.41 -13.01
CA ILE A 489 3.49 -16.60 -11.81
C ILE A 489 3.22 -17.39 -10.52
N PHE A 490 2.02 -17.95 -10.37
CA PHE A 490 1.57 -18.46 -9.06
C PHE A 490 1.77 -19.96 -8.88
N LEU A 491 1.63 -20.78 -9.92
CA LEU A 491 1.71 -22.23 -9.77
C LEU A 491 3.07 -22.71 -9.21
N PRO A 492 4.24 -22.16 -9.63
CA PRO A 492 5.53 -22.52 -9.02
C PRO A 492 5.59 -22.26 -7.52
N LEU A 493 4.97 -21.18 -7.03
CA LEU A 493 4.92 -20.84 -5.61
C LEU A 493 4.09 -21.82 -4.79
N PHE A 494 2.95 -22.25 -5.34
CA PHE A 494 2.13 -23.30 -4.74
C PHE A 494 2.89 -24.63 -4.71
N LYS A 495 3.56 -25.01 -5.80
CA LYS A 495 4.39 -26.22 -5.84
C LYS A 495 5.50 -26.19 -4.79
N ALA A 496 6.23 -25.09 -4.67
CA ALA A 496 7.25 -24.91 -3.64
C ALA A 496 6.69 -24.83 -2.22
N SER A 497 5.43 -24.47 -2.05
CA SER A 497 4.74 -24.46 -0.76
C SER A 497 4.14 -25.82 -0.40
N VAL A 498 3.79 -26.66 -1.37
CA VAL A 498 3.29 -28.04 -1.16
C VAL A 498 4.46 -29.01 -0.98
N ASN A 499 5.46 -28.93 -1.86
CA ASN A 499 6.65 -29.77 -1.86
C ASN A 499 7.94 -28.93 -1.90
N PRO A 500 8.34 -28.31 -0.77
CA PRO A 500 9.58 -27.55 -0.75
C PRO A 500 10.85 -28.41 -0.88
N GLN A 501 10.78 -29.74 -0.72
CA GLN A 501 11.93 -30.63 -0.90
C GLN A 501 12.38 -30.75 -2.36
N GLU A 502 11.46 -30.65 -3.31
CA GLU A 502 11.76 -30.61 -4.75
C GLU A 502 12.14 -29.20 -5.23
N HIS A 503 11.76 -28.16 -4.48
CA HIS A 503 11.98 -26.75 -4.82
C HIS A 503 12.80 -26.03 -3.73
N LYS A 504 13.97 -26.58 -3.39
CA LYS A 504 14.76 -26.13 -2.22
C LYS A 504 15.24 -24.69 -2.34
N GLU A 505 15.84 -24.32 -3.48
CA GLU A 505 16.35 -22.96 -3.68
C GLU A 505 15.22 -21.94 -3.63
N LEU A 506 14.10 -22.22 -4.31
CA LEU A 506 12.92 -21.37 -4.30
C LEU A 506 12.34 -21.25 -2.88
N HIS A 507 12.22 -22.35 -2.13
CA HIS A 507 11.75 -22.30 -0.75
C HIS A 507 12.63 -21.40 0.14
N VAL A 508 13.96 -21.49 0.02
CA VAL A 508 14.89 -20.63 0.77
C VAL A 508 14.75 -19.18 0.35
N PHE A 509 14.68 -18.89 -0.95
CA PHE A 509 14.49 -17.53 -1.46
C PHE A 509 13.18 -16.89 -0.93
N LEU A 510 12.08 -17.64 -0.92
CA LEU A 510 10.78 -17.17 -0.45
C LEU A 510 10.73 -16.82 1.04
N LYS A 511 11.74 -17.19 1.85
CA LYS A 511 11.87 -16.70 3.23
C LYS A 511 12.21 -15.21 3.28
N TYR A 512 12.85 -14.69 2.23
CA TYR A 512 13.32 -13.30 2.14
C TYR A 512 12.45 -12.42 1.25
N VAL A 513 11.44 -13.01 0.60
CA VAL A 513 10.41 -12.27 -0.14
C VAL A 513 9.31 -11.84 0.83
N SER A 514 9.05 -10.54 0.91
CA SER A 514 8.01 -9.97 1.79
C SER A 514 6.66 -9.76 1.10
N GLY A 515 6.62 -9.69 -0.23
CA GLY A 515 5.37 -9.38 -0.92
C GLY A 515 5.44 -9.32 -2.43
N PHE A 516 4.31 -8.94 -3.00
CA PHE A 516 4.10 -8.76 -4.44
C PHE A 516 3.69 -7.32 -4.75
N ASP A 517 4.12 -6.85 -5.91
CA ASP A 517 3.76 -5.57 -6.51
C ASP A 517 3.24 -5.81 -7.94
N SER A 518 2.34 -4.97 -8.41
CA SER A 518 1.89 -4.92 -9.80
C SER A 518 2.33 -3.59 -10.41
N VAL A 519 3.07 -3.64 -11.52
CA VAL A 519 3.72 -2.46 -12.14
C VAL A 519 3.37 -2.35 -13.63
N ASP A 520 3.49 -1.16 -14.20
CA ASP A 520 3.51 -0.75 -15.61
C ASP A 520 2.96 0.69 -15.66
N ASP A 521 3.01 1.32 -16.82
CA ASP A 521 2.39 2.61 -17.09
C ASP A 521 0.89 2.61 -16.75
N GLU A 522 0.53 3.20 -15.62
CA GLU A 522 -0.84 3.29 -15.13
C GLU A 522 -1.71 4.23 -15.99
N SER A 523 -1.10 5.06 -16.84
CA SER A 523 -1.83 5.96 -17.75
C SER A 523 -2.39 5.25 -18.98
N LYS A 524 -1.97 4.00 -19.26
CA LYS A 524 -2.53 3.21 -20.36
C LYS A 524 -3.95 2.76 -20.02
N HIS A 525 -4.88 3.14 -20.88
CA HIS A 525 -6.29 2.81 -20.73
C HIS A 525 -6.60 1.39 -21.22
N SER A 526 -7.64 0.79 -20.65
CA SER A 526 -8.27 -0.42 -21.15
C SER A 526 -9.75 -0.13 -21.33
N ASP A 527 -10.27 -0.37 -22.54
CA ASP A 527 -11.68 -0.13 -22.89
C ASP A 527 -12.64 -1.08 -22.15
N HIS A 528 -12.11 -2.10 -21.47
CA HIS A 528 -12.89 -3.12 -20.79
C HIS A 528 -13.21 -2.71 -19.35
N MET A 529 -14.50 -2.54 -19.06
CA MET A 529 -15.00 -2.41 -17.70
C MET A 529 -14.94 -3.76 -16.98
N PHE A 530 -14.24 -3.80 -15.85
CA PHE A 530 -14.21 -4.98 -14.99
C PHE A 530 -15.56 -5.18 -14.28
N SER A 531 -16.19 -6.32 -14.50
CA SER A 531 -17.48 -6.69 -13.90
C SER A 531 -17.58 -8.22 -13.75
N PHE A 532 -18.65 -8.71 -13.12
CA PHE A 532 -18.90 -10.16 -13.06
C PHE A 532 -19.11 -10.80 -14.44
N ARG A 533 -19.39 -9.99 -15.48
CA ARG A 533 -19.53 -10.44 -16.87
C ARG A 533 -18.20 -10.49 -17.62
N SER A 534 -17.12 -10.01 -17.01
CA SER A 534 -15.79 -10.07 -17.61
C SER A 534 -15.40 -11.51 -17.93
N PRO A 535 -14.72 -11.76 -19.07
CA PRO A 535 -14.34 -13.11 -19.45
C PRO A 535 -13.38 -13.71 -18.42
N LYS A 536 -13.51 -15.01 -18.20
CA LYS A 536 -12.59 -15.77 -17.33
C LYS A 536 -11.15 -15.74 -17.89
N PRO A 537 -10.10 -15.88 -17.06
CA PRO A 537 -8.71 -15.78 -17.51
C PRO A 537 -8.34 -16.72 -18.66
N GLU A 538 -8.94 -17.91 -18.71
CA GLU A 538 -8.70 -18.90 -19.76
C GLU A 538 -9.31 -18.48 -21.10
N LYS A 539 -10.37 -17.67 -21.04
CA LYS A 539 -11.10 -17.11 -22.18
C LYS A 539 -10.60 -15.73 -22.60
N TRP A 540 -9.73 -15.09 -21.81
CA TRP A 540 -9.07 -13.87 -22.22
C TRP A 540 -7.97 -14.19 -23.22
N THR A 541 -8.36 -14.34 -24.49
CA THR A 541 -7.48 -14.64 -25.62
C THR A 541 -7.31 -13.48 -26.58
N ALA A 542 -7.95 -12.33 -26.29
CA ALA A 542 -7.77 -11.09 -27.05
C ALA A 542 -6.33 -10.59 -26.94
N ASP A 543 -5.92 -9.76 -27.90
CA ASP A 543 -4.60 -9.12 -27.91
C ASP A 543 -4.55 -7.91 -26.96
N ASP A 544 -5.72 -7.38 -26.57
CA ASP A 544 -5.84 -6.29 -25.61
C ASP A 544 -5.41 -6.71 -24.20
N ASN A 545 -4.78 -5.78 -23.50
CA ASN A 545 -4.36 -5.96 -22.12
C ASN A 545 -5.59 -5.94 -21.18
N PRO A 546 -5.70 -6.90 -20.22
CA PRO A 546 -6.73 -6.83 -19.19
C PRO A 546 -6.66 -5.53 -18.38
N PRO A 547 -7.80 -5.00 -17.91
CA PRO A 547 -7.82 -3.77 -17.13
C PRO A 547 -7.12 -3.98 -15.77
N TYR A 548 -6.63 -2.89 -15.17
CA TYR A 548 -5.92 -2.90 -13.89
C TYR A 548 -6.67 -3.70 -12.81
N SER A 549 -7.96 -3.44 -12.61
CA SER A 549 -8.79 -4.12 -11.61
C SER A 549 -8.85 -5.64 -11.81
N TYR A 550 -8.74 -6.11 -13.05
CA TYR A 550 -8.69 -7.54 -13.39
C TYR A 550 -7.38 -8.18 -12.91
N TYR A 551 -6.24 -7.53 -13.17
CA TYR A 551 -4.94 -7.96 -12.65
C TYR A 551 -4.94 -8.00 -11.12
N ILE A 552 -5.38 -6.91 -10.48
CA ILE A 552 -5.36 -6.78 -9.03
C ILE A 552 -6.23 -7.85 -8.36
N PHE A 553 -7.42 -8.13 -8.89
CA PHE A 553 -8.28 -9.20 -8.36
C PHE A 553 -7.60 -10.57 -8.43
N HIS A 554 -7.12 -10.98 -9.60
CA HIS A 554 -6.53 -12.32 -9.77
C HIS A 554 -5.20 -12.47 -9.03
N MET A 555 -4.39 -11.41 -8.95
CA MET A 555 -3.18 -11.43 -8.13
C MET A 555 -3.53 -11.56 -6.65
N TYR A 556 -4.45 -10.74 -6.13
CA TYR A 556 -4.92 -10.83 -4.76
C TYR A 556 -5.49 -12.22 -4.44
N ALA A 557 -6.35 -12.77 -5.31
CA ALA A 557 -6.98 -14.06 -5.09
C ALA A 557 -5.95 -15.18 -4.92
N ASN A 558 -4.93 -15.22 -5.80
CA ASN A 558 -3.87 -16.21 -5.70
C ASN A 558 -2.97 -15.99 -4.48
N ILE A 559 -2.62 -14.74 -4.15
CA ILE A 559 -1.83 -14.41 -2.95
C ILE A 559 -2.57 -14.81 -1.68
N MET A 560 -3.87 -14.53 -1.60
CA MET A 560 -4.72 -14.86 -0.47
C MET A 560 -4.81 -16.38 -0.27
N VAL A 561 -5.11 -17.15 -1.31
CA VAL A 561 -5.15 -18.63 -1.22
C VAL A 561 -3.77 -19.19 -0.85
N LEU A 562 -2.71 -18.67 -1.46
CA LEU A 562 -1.34 -19.08 -1.16
C LEU A 562 -0.95 -18.78 0.29
N ASN A 563 -1.32 -17.61 0.81
CA ASN A 563 -1.05 -17.22 2.18
C ASN A 563 -1.75 -18.13 3.18
N ASN A 564 -3.00 -18.53 2.93
CA ASN A 564 -3.70 -19.48 3.79
C ASN A 564 -3.00 -20.85 3.79
N LEU A 565 -2.69 -21.40 2.61
CA LEU A 565 -1.93 -22.65 2.51
C LEU A 565 -0.57 -22.57 3.23
N ARG A 566 0.15 -21.45 3.09
CA ARG A 566 1.45 -21.25 3.72
C ARG A 566 1.31 -21.08 5.23
N LYS A 567 0.29 -20.37 5.70
CA LYS A 567 0.02 -20.18 7.13
C LYS A 567 -0.30 -21.50 7.82
N ASP A 568 -1.11 -22.35 7.21
CA ASP A 568 -1.44 -23.69 7.74
C ASP A 568 -0.19 -24.57 7.92
N ARG A 569 0.85 -24.31 7.12
CA ARG A 569 2.15 -24.99 7.19
C ARG A 569 3.18 -24.28 8.08
N GLY A 570 2.84 -23.15 8.71
CA GLY A 570 3.78 -22.33 9.48
C GLY A 570 4.88 -21.69 8.63
N LEU A 571 4.62 -21.43 7.34
CA LEU A 571 5.51 -20.71 6.43
C LEU A 571 5.21 -19.20 6.42
N SER A 572 6.17 -18.40 5.96
CA SER A 572 5.96 -16.96 5.75
C SER A 572 4.86 -16.68 4.75
N THR A 573 4.13 -15.58 4.93
CA THR A 573 3.09 -15.08 4.02
C THR A 573 3.57 -13.86 3.25
N PHE A 574 2.86 -13.48 2.19
CA PHE A 574 3.22 -12.36 1.32
C PHE A 574 2.21 -11.23 1.40
N GLN A 575 2.69 -9.99 1.49
CA GLN A 575 1.84 -8.81 1.40
C GLN A 575 1.60 -8.44 -0.07
N PHE A 576 0.40 -7.94 -0.40
CA PHE A 576 0.15 -7.35 -1.72
C PHE A 576 0.21 -5.82 -1.68
N ARG A 577 1.12 -5.25 -2.47
CA ARG A 577 1.57 -3.86 -2.41
C ARG A 577 1.71 -3.23 -3.80
N PRO A 578 0.60 -3.05 -4.55
CA PRO A 578 0.66 -2.61 -5.94
C PRO A 578 1.05 -1.14 -6.10
N HIS A 579 1.68 -0.80 -7.22
CA HIS A 579 1.68 0.56 -7.74
C HIS A 579 0.25 0.96 -8.08
N CYS A 580 -0.23 2.04 -7.48
CA CYS A 580 -1.61 2.44 -7.64
C CYS A 580 -1.82 3.94 -7.42
N GLY A 581 -2.55 4.54 -8.35
CA GLY A 581 -2.92 5.95 -8.30
C GLY A 581 -1.75 6.89 -8.50
N GLU A 582 -0.66 6.47 -9.14
CA GLU A 582 0.34 7.40 -9.67
C GLU A 582 -0.24 8.18 -10.85
N ALA A 583 -0.86 7.43 -11.76
CA ALA A 583 -1.59 7.91 -12.92
C ALA A 583 -2.89 7.10 -13.11
N GLY A 584 -3.53 7.22 -14.27
CA GLY A 584 -4.72 6.45 -14.63
C GLY A 584 -5.99 6.74 -13.80
N SER A 585 -6.92 5.80 -13.90
CA SER A 585 -8.29 5.91 -13.40
C SER A 585 -8.39 5.82 -11.87
N ILE A 586 -9.34 6.56 -11.29
CA ILE A 586 -9.66 6.48 -9.86
C ILE A 586 -10.13 5.07 -9.44
N THR A 587 -10.64 4.28 -10.38
CA THR A 587 -11.10 2.91 -10.15
C THR A 587 -9.98 1.99 -9.69
N HIS A 588 -8.73 2.28 -10.05
CA HIS A 588 -7.55 1.53 -9.61
C HIS A 588 -7.41 1.60 -8.08
N LEU A 589 -7.56 2.79 -7.52
CA LEU A 589 -7.47 3.03 -6.08
C LEU A 589 -8.59 2.35 -5.29
N VAL A 590 -9.76 2.12 -5.92
CA VAL A 590 -10.85 1.34 -5.31
C VAL A 590 -10.46 -0.13 -5.23
N SER A 591 -9.99 -0.71 -6.33
CA SER A 591 -9.54 -2.10 -6.37
C SER A 591 -8.40 -2.36 -5.38
N ALA A 592 -7.41 -1.45 -5.32
CA ALA A 592 -6.32 -1.54 -4.35
C ALA A 592 -6.81 -1.31 -2.90
N PHE A 593 -7.75 -0.40 -2.65
CA PHE A 593 -8.32 -0.20 -1.31
C PHE A 593 -8.97 -1.47 -0.75
N LEU A 594 -9.57 -2.31 -1.60
CA LEU A 594 -10.15 -3.57 -1.15
C LEU A 594 -9.09 -4.65 -0.92
N THR A 595 -8.13 -4.77 -1.83
CA THR A 595 -7.28 -5.97 -1.92
C THR A 595 -5.88 -5.81 -1.36
N SER A 596 -5.34 -4.58 -1.29
CA SER A 596 -3.94 -4.36 -0.92
C SER A 596 -3.74 -4.11 0.57
N ASP A 597 -2.57 -4.52 1.06
CA ASP A 597 -2.09 -4.15 2.39
C ASP A 597 -1.66 -2.67 2.43
N ASN A 598 -0.93 -2.23 1.41
CA ASN A 598 -0.53 -0.83 1.19
C ASN A 598 -0.36 -0.55 -0.32
N ILE A 599 -0.15 0.71 -0.70
CA ILE A 599 0.05 1.11 -2.11
C ILE A 599 1.34 1.91 -2.31
N SER A 600 1.89 1.87 -3.52
CA SER A 600 2.94 2.79 -3.98
C SER A 600 2.32 3.94 -4.78
N HIS A 601 2.80 5.16 -4.56
CA HIS A 601 2.39 6.48 -5.08
C HIS A 601 1.11 7.11 -4.51
N GLY A 602 -0.09 6.65 -4.89
CA GLY A 602 -1.35 7.19 -4.36
C GLY A 602 -1.66 8.67 -4.67
N LEU A 603 -0.99 9.29 -5.65
CA LEU A 603 -1.18 10.70 -6.04
C LEU A 603 -2.65 11.05 -6.35
N ASN A 604 -3.36 10.17 -7.04
CA ASN A 604 -4.74 10.34 -7.47
C ASN A 604 -5.75 10.34 -6.32
N LEU A 605 -5.36 9.96 -5.09
CA LEU A 605 -6.22 10.13 -3.91
C LEU A 605 -6.65 11.58 -3.71
N LYS A 606 -5.82 12.56 -4.12
CA LYS A 606 -6.18 13.99 -4.07
C LYS A 606 -7.42 14.34 -4.91
N LYS A 607 -7.76 13.51 -5.90
CA LYS A 607 -8.93 13.70 -6.79
C LYS A 607 -10.22 13.12 -6.20
N SER A 608 -10.13 12.25 -5.18
CA SER A 608 -11.29 11.61 -4.56
C SER A 608 -11.29 11.82 -3.04
N PRO A 609 -12.04 12.80 -2.53
CA PRO A 609 -12.19 13.01 -1.09
C PRO A 609 -12.71 11.76 -0.36
N VAL A 610 -13.59 10.98 -0.99
CA VAL A 610 -14.15 9.76 -0.40
C VAL A 610 -13.06 8.72 -0.19
N LEU A 611 -12.25 8.43 -1.21
CA LEU A 611 -11.15 7.47 -1.06
C LEU A 611 -10.06 7.98 -0.13
N GLN A 612 -9.66 9.25 -0.23
CA GLN A 612 -8.68 9.83 0.69
C GLN A 612 -9.14 9.69 2.15
N TYR A 613 -10.42 9.91 2.43
CA TYR A 613 -10.97 9.76 3.78
C TYR A 613 -11.04 8.30 4.22
N LEU A 614 -11.36 7.35 3.33
CA LEU A 614 -11.28 5.92 3.63
C LEU A 614 -9.85 5.45 3.93
N TYR A 615 -8.85 5.92 3.18
CA TYR A 615 -7.44 5.61 3.45
C TYR A 615 -7.00 6.16 4.81
N TYR A 616 -7.50 7.33 5.19
CA TYR A 616 -7.33 7.87 6.55
C TYR A 616 -8.03 7.00 7.60
N LEU A 617 -9.31 6.69 7.45
CA LEU A 617 -10.08 5.93 8.45
C LEU A 617 -9.57 4.49 8.64
N ALA A 618 -9.11 3.85 7.58
CA ALA A 618 -8.51 2.51 7.64
C ALA A 618 -6.99 2.54 7.92
N GLN A 619 -6.38 3.73 7.98
CA GLN A 619 -4.93 3.94 8.12
C GLN A 619 -4.11 3.08 7.14
N VAL A 620 -4.51 3.10 5.85
CA VAL A 620 -3.83 2.37 4.79
C VAL A 620 -2.49 3.02 4.48
N PRO A 621 -1.35 2.30 4.54
CA PRO A 621 -0.05 2.89 4.24
C PRO A 621 0.12 3.26 2.76
N ILE A 622 0.85 4.36 2.53
CA ILE A 622 1.14 4.90 1.20
C ILE A 622 2.64 5.19 1.10
N ALA A 623 3.34 4.50 0.21
CA ALA A 623 4.74 4.77 -0.13
C ALA A 623 4.82 5.78 -1.27
N MET A 624 5.35 6.98 -1.00
CA MET A 624 5.38 8.07 -1.97
C MET A 624 6.82 8.41 -2.35
N SER A 625 7.07 8.64 -3.65
CA SER A 625 8.39 9.00 -4.19
C SER A 625 8.36 10.37 -4.87
N PRO A 626 8.43 11.49 -4.11
CA PRO A 626 8.25 12.84 -4.63
C PRO A 626 9.22 13.25 -5.74
N LEU A 627 10.49 12.84 -5.72
CA LEU A 627 11.45 13.18 -6.79
C LEU A 627 11.13 12.45 -8.10
N SER A 628 10.77 11.16 -8.02
CA SER A 628 10.29 10.41 -9.19
C SER A 628 9.04 11.07 -9.78
N ASN A 629 8.05 11.33 -8.92
CA ASN A 629 6.82 11.98 -9.32
C ASN A 629 7.06 13.38 -9.94
N ASN A 630 8.05 14.12 -9.45
CA ASN A 630 8.50 15.40 -10.01
C ASN A 630 9.03 15.28 -11.44
N SER A 631 9.76 14.22 -11.74
CA SER A 631 10.33 14.00 -13.08
C SER A 631 9.33 13.42 -14.09
N LEU A 632 8.26 12.78 -13.62
CA LEU A 632 7.33 12.03 -14.48
C LEU A 632 5.92 12.65 -14.61
N PHE A 633 5.32 13.17 -13.53
CA PHE A 633 3.87 13.42 -13.50
C PHE A 633 3.44 14.79 -12.99
N LEU A 634 4.11 15.36 -11.99
CA LEU A 634 3.71 16.64 -11.40
C LEU A 634 4.87 17.33 -10.70
N GLU A 635 4.93 18.66 -10.78
CA GLU A 635 5.91 19.46 -10.02
C GLU A 635 5.96 19.08 -8.53
N TYR A 636 7.16 19.08 -7.95
CA TYR A 636 7.39 18.70 -6.55
C TYR A 636 6.51 19.48 -5.56
N SER A 637 6.30 20.77 -5.79
CA SER A 637 5.45 21.64 -4.96
C SER A 637 3.97 21.23 -4.94
N LYS A 638 3.51 20.52 -5.98
CA LYS A 638 2.13 20.01 -6.14
C LYS A 638 1.97 18.58 -5.63
N ASN A 639 3.04 17.95 -5.15
CA ASN A 639 2.97 16.60 -4.58
C ASN A 639 2.17 16.63 -3.26
N PRO A 640 1.20 15.72 -3.07
CA PRO A 640 0.28 15.81 -1.95
C PRO A 640 0.80 15.19 -0.64
N LEU A 641 2.05 14.70 -0.58
CA LEU A 641 2.59 14.02 0.62
C LEU A 641 2.45 14.86 1.89
N ARG A 642 2.85 16.14 1.85
CA ARG A 642 2.70 17.04 3.00
C ARG A 642 1.23 17.16 3.42
N GLU A 643 0.32 17.35 2.47
CA GLU A 643 -1.10 17.46 2.74
C GLU A 643 -1.66 16.17 3.37
N PHE A 644 -1.25 15.02 2.84
CA PHE A 644 -1.66 13.70 3.35
C PHE A 644 -1.15 13.48 4.78
N LEU A 645 0.11 13.84 5.07
CA LEU A 645 0.66 13.79 6.42
C LEU A 645 -0.11 14.71 7.38
N HIS A 646 -0.41 15.95 6.99
CA HIS A 646 -1.13 16.90 7.84
C HIS A 646 -2.56 16.40 8.13
N LYS A 647 -3.23 15.80 7.13
CA LYS A 647 -4.53 15.12 7.29
C LYS A 647 -4.47 13.85 8.15
N GLY A 648 -3.28 13.31 8.41
CA GLY A 648 -3.06 12.11 9.23
C GLY A 648 -3.18 10.79 8.48
N LEU A 649 -2.98 10.80 7.16
CA LEU A 649 -2.79 9.57 6.39
C LEU A 649 -1.42 8.95 6.73
N CYS A 650 -1.35 7.63 6.67
CA CYS A 650 -0.13 6.87 6.92
C CYS A 650 0.80 6.92 5.70
N VAL A 651 1.54 8.03 5.56
CA VAL A 651 2.48 8.23 4.44
C VAL A 651 3.92 7.96 4.86
N SER A 652 4.73 7.62 3.86
CA SER A 652 6.16 7.39 3.96
C SER A 652 6.88 7.92 2.70
N LEU A 653 8.19 8.13 2.81
CA LEU A 653 9.05 8.49 1.69
C LEU A 653 9.79 7.26 1.15
N SER A 654 9.97 7.24 -0.17
CA SER A 654 10.67 6.20 -0.93
C SER A 654 11.37 6.78 -2.15
N THR A 655 12.28 6.02 -2.77
CA THR A 655 13.17 6.54 -3.82
C THR A 655 12.79 6.17 -5.24
N ASP A 656 11.99 5.13 -5.42
CA ASP A 656 11.60 4.57 -6.73
C ASP A 656 12.81 4.04 -7.53
N ASP A 657 13.43 4.88 -8.35
CA ASP A 657 14.64 4.58 -9.12
C ASP A 657 15.78 5.56 -8.76
N PRO A 658 16.57 5.30 -7.71
CA PRO A 658 17.76 6.08 -7.37
C PRO A 658 18.65 6.43 -8.55
N MET A 659 18.89 5.48 -9.45
CA MET A 659 19.71 5.69 -10.66
C MET A 659 19.21 6.84 -11.52
N GLN A 660 17.89 6.99 -11.60
CA GLN A 660 17.23 7.90 -12.54
C GLN A 660 16.90 9.25 -11.92
N PHE A 661 16.64 9.31 -10.60
CA PHE A 661 16.09 10.50 -9.96
C PHE A 661 17.01 11.16 -8.93
N HIS A 662 18.06 10.47 -8.47
CA HIS A 662 18.88 10.91 -7.34
C HIS A 662 20.32 11.20 -7.75
N TYR A 663 20.95 12.13 -7.03
CA TYR A 663 22.34 12.54 -7.28
C TYR A 663 23.30 12.12 -6.16
N THR A 664 22.79 11.84 -4.97
CA THR A 664 23.61 11.55 -3.78
C THR A 664 23.91 10.06 -3.62
N LYS A 665 24.86 9.73 -2.73
CA LYS A 665 25.17 8.33 -2.35
C LYS A 665 24.05 7.70 -1.51
N GLU A 666 23.30 8.52 -0.77
CA GLU A 666 22.23 8.10 0.14
C GLU A 666 20.87 8.59 -0.40
N PRO A 667 20.29 7.94 -1.43
CA PRO A 667 19.13 8.45 -2.15
C PRO A 667 17.90 8.65 -1.24
N LEU A 668 17.66 7.73 -0.30
CA LEU A 668 16.55 7.90 0.65
C LEU A 668 16.77 9.14 1.52
N MET A 669 18.00 9.42 1.97
CA MET A 669 18.30 10.61 2.77
C MET A 669 18.11 11.90 1.97
N GLU A 670 18.39 11.89 0.67
CA GLU A 670 18.10 12.99 -0.25
C GLU A 670 16.60 13.28 -0.34
N GLU A 671 15.74 12.26 -0.44
CA GLU A 671 14.27 12.44 -0.40
C GLU A 671 13.82 13.12 0.90
N TYR A 672 14.26 12.62 2.05
CA TYR A 672 13.93 13.24 3.34
C TYR A 672 14.46 14.67 3.47
N ALA A 673 15.70 14.92 3.03
CA ALA A 673 16.32 16.24 3.12
C ALA A 673 15.57 17.27 2.25
N ILE A 674 15.23 16.91 1.01
CA ILE A 674 14.52 17.79 0.09
C ILE A 674 13.08 18.03 0.58
N ALA A 675 12.37 16.98 0.98
CA ALA A 675 11.02 17.08 1.54
C ALA A 675 11.00 17.99 2.77
N ALA A 676 11.93 17.80 3.72
CA ALA A 676 12.00 18.61 4.93
C ALA A 676 12.27 20.08 4.63
N GLN A 677 13.17 20.38 3.69
CA GLN A 677 13.54 21.76 3.37
C GLN A 677 12.47 22.50 2.55
N LEU A 678 11.82 21.82 1.60
CA LEU A 678 10.81 22.44 0.74
C LEU A 678 9.46 22.56 1.45
N TRP A 679 9.03 21.54 2.19
CA TRP A 679 7.75 21.54 2.90
C TRP A 679 7.82 22.05 4.34
N LYS A 680 9.02 22.38 4.81
CA LYS A 680 9.27 22.87 6.18
C LYS A 680 8.80 21.87 7.25
N LEU A 681 9.09 20.60 7.02
CA LEU A 681 8.77 19.53 7.97
C LEU A 681 9.65 19.65 9.21
N SER A 682 9.05 19.52 10.38
CA SER A 682 9.74 19.45 11.67
C SER A 682 10.49 18.13 11.83
N THR A 683 11.36 18.04 12.84
CA THR A 683 12.01 16.77 13.22
C THR A 683 10.99 15.70 13.59
N CYS A 684 9.88 16.07 14.23
CA CYS A 684 8.83 15.12 14.58
C CYS A 684 8.14 14.57 13.33
N ASP A 685 7.91 15.40 12.31
CA ASP A 685 7.27 14.98 11.06
C ASP A 685 8.13 13.97 10.30
N VAL A 686 9.42 14.25 10.12
CA VAL A 686 10.31 13.31 9.41
C VAL A 686 10.51 12.01 10.18
N CYS A 687 10.46 12.04 11.52
CA CYS A 687 10.48 10.83 12.35
C CYS A 687 9.15 10.06 12.28
N GLU A 688 8.00 10.76 12.15
CA GLU A 688 6.69 10.14 11.93
C GLU A 688 6.66 9.40 10.58
N ILE A 689 7.14 10.04 9.51
CA ILE A 689 7.30 9.42 8.18
C ILE A 689 8.23 8.20 8.26
N ALA A 690 9.38 8.31 8.95
CA ALA A 690 10.32 7.20 9.15
C ALA A 690 9.69 6.03 9.93
N ARG A 691 8.96 6.32 11.02
CA ARG A 691 8.20 5.32 11.78
C ARG A 691 7.18 4.60 10.90
N ASN A 692 6.44 5.34 10.08
CA ASN A 692 5.45 4.77 9.16
C ASN A 692 6.12 3.85 8.11
N SER A 693 7.32 4.19 7.65
CA SER A 693 8.09 3.33 6.73
C SER A 693 8.45 1.97 7.34
N VAL A 694 8.84 1.94 8.62
CA VAL A 694 9.11 0.69 9.35
C VAL A 694 7.83 -0.08 9.63
N LEU A 695 6.74 0.63 9.97
CA LEU A 695 5.45 -0.01 10.14
C LEU A 695 5.07 -0.73 8.87
N GLN A 696 5.03 -0.05 7.73
CA GLN A 696 4.50 -0.61 6.48
C GLN A 696 5.40 -1.68 5.83
N SER A 697 6.69 -1.75 6.17
CA SER A 697 7.64 -2.67 5.53
C SER A 697 7.36 -4.16 5.81
N GLY A 698 8.01 -5.02 5.06
CA GLY A 698 8.02 -6.48 5.22
C GLY A 698 8.99 -7.00 6.28
N LEU A 699 9.45 -6.16 7.21
CA LEU A 699 10.28 -6.59 8.34
C LEU A 699 9.51 -7.54 9.27
N SER A 700 10.24 -8.47 9.90
CA SER A 700 9.65 -9.40 10.86
C SER A 700 9.11 -8.70 12.10
N HIS A 701 8.20 -9.38 12.80
CA HIS A 701 7.67 -8.91 14.07
C HIS A 701 8.78 -8.62 15.10
N GLN A 702 9.83 -9.43 15.13
CA GLN A 702 10.97 -9.25 16.02
C GLN A 702 11.78 -7.99 15.69
N GLU A 703 12.02 -7.75 14.40
CA GLU A 703 12.70 -6.54 13.91
C GLU A 703 11.87 -5.29 14.23
N LYS A 704 10.54 -5.31 13.98
CA LYS A 704 9.66 -4.19 14.30
C LYS A 704 9.58 -3.92 15.81
N LYS A 705 9.55 -4.95 16.66
CA LYS A 705 9.68 -4.79 18.12
C LYS A 705 10.99 -4.09 18.50
N HIS A 706 12.09 -4.46 17.86
CA HIS A 706 13.38 -3.83 18.12
C HIS A 706 13.45 -2.38 17.63
N PHE A 707 12.82 -2.07 16.50
CA PHE A 707 12.90 -0.77 15.83
C PHE A 707 11.89 0.25 16.34
N LEU A 708 10.71 -0.18 16.78
CA LEU A 708 9.61 0.70 17.17
C LEU A 708 9.27 0.64 18.66
N GLY A 709 9.64 -0.47 19.32
CA GLY A 709 9.32 -0.75 20.72
C GLY A 709 8.47 -2.00 20.89
N VAL A 710 8.46 -2.54 22.11
CA VAL A 710 7.79 -3.82 22.44
C VAL A 710 6.28 -3.81 22.19
N ASN A 711 5.65 -2.65 22.32
CA ASN A 711 4.21 -2.45 22.22
C ASN A 711 3.76 -1.89 20.87
N TYR A 712 4.60 -1.93 19.82
CA TYR A 712 4.32 -1.22 18.55
C TYR A 712 3.00 -1.61 17.85
N LEU A 713 2.39 -2.74 18.22
CA LEU A 713 1.07 -3.18 17.73
C LEU A 713 -0.11 -2.49 18.41
N LYS A 714 0.11 -1.85 19.56
CA LYS A 714 -0.90 -0.96 20.16
C LYS A 714 -0.98 0.32 19.33
N ASP A 715 -2.14 0.96 19.32
CA ASP A 715 -2.32 2.25 18.67
C ASP A 715 -2.09 3.40 19.67
N GLY A 716 -1.87 4.60 19.14
CA GLY A 716 -1.68 5.80 19.96
C GLY A 716 -0.39 5.80 20.78
N PRO A 717 -0.35 6.55 21.91
CA PRO A 717 0.86 6.72 22.72
C PRO A 717 1.45 5.40 23.26
N GLU A 718 0.59 4.43 23.61
CA GLU A 718 1.01 3.11 24.10
C GLU A 718 1.80 2.32 23.05
N GLY A 719 1.52 2.58 21.77
CA GLY A 719 2.15 1.97 20.61
C GLY A 719 3.47 2.58 20.17
N ASN A 720 4.00 3.53 20.95
CA ASN A 720 5.16 4.31 20.57
C ASN A 720 6.19 4.32 21.69
N ASP A 721 7.42 3.87 21.39
CA ASP A 721 8.57 4.15 22.23
C ASP A 721 9.38 5.29 21.61
N ILE A 722 9.24 6.49 22.17
CA ILE A 722 9.96 7.69 21.71
C ILE A 722 11.48 7.49 21.69
N ARG A 723 12.03 6.61 22.55
CA ARG A 723 13.47 6.26 22.57
C ARG A 723 13.88 5.37 21.40
N ARG A 724 12.96 5.01 20.52
CA ARG A 724 13.17 4.19 19.32
C ARG A 724 12.77 4.95 18.07
N THR A 725 11.61 5.60 18.11
CA THR A 725 10.99 6.25 16.96
C THR A 725 11.32 7.74 16.85
N ASN A 726 11.71 8.39 17.96
CA ASN A 726 11.84 9.83 18.06
C ASN A 726 10.60 10.61 17.56
N VAL A 727 9.41 10.02 17.74
CA VAL A 727 8.12 10.68 17.51
C VAL A 727 7.54 11.06 18.86
N ALA A 728 7.23 12.35 19.05
CA ALA A 728 6.68 12.87 20.30
C ALA A 728 5.42 12.09 20.71
N GLN A 729 5.27 11.83 22.01
CA GLN A 729 4.05 11.18 22.50
C GLN A 729 2.83 12.07 22.30
N ILE A 730 3.03 13.39 22.41
CA ILE A 730 2.00 14.39 22.09
C ILE A 730 1.46 14.19 20.68
N ARG A 731 2.35 13.97 19.69
CA ARG A 731 1.96 13.69 18.30
C ARG A 731 1.11 12.43 18.21
N MET A 732 1.56 11.35 18.86
CA MET A 732 0.84 10.07 18.86
C MET A 732 -0.54 10.16 19.51
N ALA A 733 -0.65 10.91 20.61
CA ALA A 733 -1.91 11.19 21.28
C ALA A 733 -2.86 11.96 20.37
N TYR A 734 -2.39 13.06 19.77
CA TYR A 734 -3.18 13.86 18.83
C TYR A 734 -3.72 13.04 17.66
N ARG A 735 -2.86 12.24 17.00
CA ARG A 735 -3.24 11.40 15.86
C ARG A 735 -4.31 10.38 16.27
N HIS A 736 -4.10 9.68 17.37
CA HIS A 736 -5.00 8.65 17.84
C HIS A 736 -6.33 9.20 18.33
N GLU A 737 -6.33 10.25 19.17
CA GLU A 737 -7.54 10.92 19.64
C GLU A 737 -8.36 11.48 18.46
N THR A 738 -7.70 12.02 17.45
CA THR A 738 -8.37 12.52 16.24
C THR A 738 -8.99 11.39 15.42
N LEU A 739 -8.29 10.28 15.20
CA LEU A 739 -8.85 9.11 14.51
C LEU A 739 -10.04 8.51 15.25
N CYS A 740 -9.93 8.31 16.57
CA CYS A 740 -11.02 7.84 17.41
C CYS A 740 -12.24 8.77 17.31
N ASN A 741 -12.02 10.08 17.29
CA ASN A 741 -13.09 11.06 17.10
C ASN A 741 -13.77 10.92 15.73
N GLU A 742 -13.01 10.79 14.64
CA GLU A 742 -13.60 10.60 13.30
C GLU A 742 -14.39 9.28 13.19
N LEU A 743 -13.86 8.18 13.72
CA LEU A 743 -14.53 6.88 13.74
C LEU A 743 -15.81 6.91 14.59
N SER A 744 -15.78 7.62 15.72
CA SER A 744 -16.95 7.72 16.60
C SER A 744 -18.15 8.37 15.93
N PHE A 745 -17.96 9.32 14.99
CA PHE A 745 -19.07 9.89 14.22
C PHE A 745 -19.82 8.81 13.43
N MET A 746 -19.08 7.92 12.77
CA MET A 746 -19.67 6.83 12.02
C MET A 746 -20.43 5.83 12.91
N VAL A 747 -19.82 5.46 14.05
CA VAL A 747 -20.46 4.54 15.00
C VAL A 747 -21.75 5.14 15.59
N ASP A 748 -21.73 6.42 15.95
CA ASP A 748 -22.89 7.12 16.50
C ASP A 748 -24.06 7.11 15.49
N ALA A 749 -23.78 7.32 14.19
CA ALA A 749 -24.78 7.29 13.13
C ALA A 749 -25.39 5.88 12.91
N VAL A 750 -24.56 4.83 12.96
CA VAL A 750 -25.02 3.44 12.79
C VAL A 750 -25.85 2.98 14.00
N LYS A 751 -25.44 3.33 15.22
CA LYS A 751 -26.17 2.94 16.45
C LYS A 751 -27.50 3.65 16.60
N TYR A 752 -27.61 4.90 16.16
CA TYR A 752 -28.86 5.66 16.20
C TYR A 752 -30.00 4.93 15.47
N GLU A 753 -29.72 4.36 14.30
CA GLU A 753 -30.72 3.59 13.54
C GLU A 753 -31.12 2.30 14.27
N ALA A 754 -30.16 1.53 14.79
CA ALA A 754 -30.45 0.29 15.50
C ALA A 754 -31.42 0.49 16.69
N ILE A 755 -31.28 1.62 17.41
CA ILE A 755 -32.17 1.99 18.52
C ILE A 755 -33.58 2.35 18.02
N ASN A 756 -33.68 3.01 16.86
CA ASN A 756 -34.98 3.38 16.28
C ASN A 756 -35.67 2.19 15.60
N SER A 757 -34.94 1.26 14.98
CA SER A 757 -35.49 0.05 14.37
C SER A 757 -36.02 -0.96 15.39
N GLN A 758 -35.54 -0.92 16.65
CA GLN A 758 -36.07 -1.72 17.76
C GLN A 758 -37.28 -1.08 18.46
N CYS A 759 -37.58 0.19 18.17
CA CYS A 759 -38.70 0.93 18.75
C CYS A 759 -39.95 0.99 17.84
N VAL A 760 -39.94 0.32 16.68
CA VAL A 760 -41.07 0.22 15.72
C VAL A 760 -41.76 -1.11 15.82
#